data_AF-A0A954NYE8-F1
#
_entry.id   AF-A0A954NYE8-F1
#
_cell.length_a   1.000
_cell.length_b   1.000
_cell.length_c   1.000
_cell.angle_alpha   90.00
_cell.angle_beta   90.00
_cell.angle_gamma   90.00
#
_symmetry.space_group_name_H-M   'P 1'
#
loop_
_entity.id
_entity.type
_entity.pdbx_description
1 polymer ?
#
loop_
_entity_poly.entity_id
_entity_poly.type
_entity_poly.pdbx_seq_one_letter_code
_entity_poly.pdbx_strand_id
1 'polypeptide(L)'
;MRHSGTSACCCAVILALALPASSVPAASPEEAEVVPPATLQLDQPLHERCLKIIQDGMAGSEFWPSIHAAEALTVAGHGAEVQKFLKPKLKTETDARQRCGLARELVRAGDRAYAHILLEAISGEDSYPHIHAAESMFKVGEIGDGAALRKAVQQEEVPVLRIMAAAALARQGNLEALAAIRKELNSTDDDVARIAAWALARVGDATDIPRISSRMKPVDAPEARCFFEHALAALGDEAGMQALTENLGSDSPAIRTYASTFAADARAVQLKEQLIGLLDDDNVDVRVRAAQSLIQLSQADSPAAGIFFRDVYPATAENPRISEGSIVQLRDGSLLFATTEFYGGGSDFSKARIVARPSTDGGQTWGARRVLQENTGDKNVMSVTLRYLAAPLKPETPLGLFFLKKNSFSDLDVYLRISSDDGETFGEPILVTDAPGYHVLNNDRVTLLSSGRLLVPVASTPDVHKVNHFISSCYYSDDQGQTWHHGAGGVDQPKRGAMEPEVIELTDGRVMMIVRNQLGTIGMAYSDDGGETFGEPTSLNGIQSPEAPATLRRIPATGDLLLVWNNNYAKGAGHGGLRTPLAAAVSRDDGKTWGPARTLEAREGEQYAYTSLIFADGRALLGYYVARGGKIMSRFQSVPVQWFYQD
;
A
#
# COMPACT_ATOMS: atom_id res chain seq x y z
N MET A 1 -2.13 70.76 47.20
CA MET A 1 -2.59 71.95 46.46
C MET A 1 -2.65 71.59 44.97
N ARG A 2 -3.85 71.70 44.36
CA ARG A 2 -4.21 72.09 42.97
C ARG A 2 -3.30 71.61 41.82
N HIS A 3 -3.72 71.04 40.69
CA HIS A 3 -4.99 70.93 39.94
C HIS A 3 -4.79 69.80 38.90
N SER A 4 -5.62 68.76 38.82
CA SER A 4 -6.84 68.60 37.98
C SER A 4 -6.64 68.71 36.46
N GLY A 5 -6.95 67.62 35.75
CA GLY A 5 -7.14 67.53 34.30
C GLY A 5 -7.91 66.25 33.92
N THR A 6 -9.23 66.34 34.05
CA THR A 6 -10.31 65.45 33.54
C THR A 6 -10.23 65.26 32.01
N SER A 7 -10.71 64.18 31.38
CA SER A 7 -12.13 63.84 31.17
C SER A 7 -12.19 62.50 30.41
N ALA A 8 -12.90 61.49 30.90
CA ALA A 8 -14.29 61.13 30.59
C ALA A 8 -14.44 60.16 29.40
N CYS A 9 -14.70 58.92 29.80
CA CYS A 9 -15.20 57.79 29.04
C CYS A 9 -16.73 57.86 29.00
N CYS A 10 -17.37 57.66 27.84
CA CYS A 10 -18.70 57.03 27.71
C CYS A 10 -19.14 56.85 26.24
N CYS A 11 -19.41 55.59 25.91
CA CYS A 11 -20.44 55.05 25.02
C CYS A 11 -20.75 55.71 23.66
N ALA A 12 -20.52 54.94 22.58
CA ALA A 12 -21.41 54.90 21.43
C ALA A 12 -21.53 53.47 20.89
N VAL A 13 -22.77 52.99 20.85
CA VAL A 13 -23.27 51.77 20.24
C VAL A 13 -23.08 51.81 18.72
N ILE A 14 -22.57 50.75 18.11
CA ILE A 14 -22.70 50.53 16.66
C ILE A 14 -23.24 49.12 16.39
N LEU A 15 -24.38 49.12 15.71
CA LEU A 15 -25.09 47.99 15.09
C LEU A 15 -24.16 47.04 14.34
N ALA A 16 -24.27 45.75 14.63
CA ALA A 16 -23.81 44.68 13.75
C ALA A 16 -24.83 44.48 12.62
N LEU A 17 -24.45 44.87 11.40
CA LEU A 17 -25.16 44.51 10.17
C LEU A 17 -24.60 43.18 9.66
N ALA A 18 -25.49 42.19 9.56
CA ALA A 18 -25.25 40.93 8.88
C ALA A 18 -25.04 41.18 7.38
N LEU A 19 -23.94 40.64 6.84
CA LEU A 19 -23.73 40.49 5.40
C LEU A 19 -23.81 39.00 5.04
N PRO A 20 -24.44 38.63 3.92
CA PRO A 20 -24.66 37.24 3.57
C PRO A 20 -23.36 36.56 3.15
N ALA A 21 -23.20 35.31 3.57
CA ALA A 21 -22.14 34.42 3.11
C ALA A 21 -22.21 34.27 1.59
N SER A 22 -21.29 34.92 0.88
CA SER A 22 -21.02 34.65 -0.53
C SER A 22 -20.33 33.29 -0.63
N SER A 23 -21.03 32.35 -1.26
CA SER A 23 -20.53 31.05 -1.69
C SER A 23 -19.24 31.20 -2.49
N VAL A 24 -18.13 30.73 -1.93
CA VAL A 24 -16.89 30.51 -2.67
C VAL A 24 -17.11 29.24 -3.50
N PRO A 25 -17.07 29.29 -4.85
CA PRO A 25 -17.08 28.06 -5.63
C PRO A 25 -15.77 27.33 -5.37
N ALA A 26 -15.84 26.02 -5.14
CA ALA A 26 -14.67 25.16 -5.09
C ALA A 26 -13.90 25.33 -6.41
N ALA A 27 -12.75 26.01 -6.34
CA ALA A 27 -11.83 26.08 -7.46
C ALA A 27 -11.34 24.65 -7.73
N SER A 28 -11.59 24.17 -8.95
CA SER A 28 -10.86 23.03 -9.50
C SER A 28 -9.36 23.31 -9.36
N PRO A 29 -8.54 22.32 -8.96
CA PRO A 29 -7.10 22.52 -8.94
C PRO A 29 -6.65 22.77 -10.39
N GLU A 30 -6.27 24.01 -10.69
CA GLU A 30 -5.50 24.30 -11.90
C GLU A 30 -4.23 23.47 -11.81
N GLU A 31 -4.04 22.58 -12.78
CA GLU A 31 -2.83 21.81 -12.98
C GLU A 31 -1.67 22.80 -13.19
N ALA A 32 -0.93 23.10 -12.12
CA ALA A 32 0.35 23.77 -12.24
C ALA A 32 1.20 22.92 -13.20
N GLU A 33 1.67 23.53 -14.29
CA GLU A 33 2.51 22.87 -15.29
C GLU A 33 3.81 22.42 -14.60
N VAL A 34 3.85 21.16 -14.19
CA VAL A 34 5.02 20.56 -13.54
C VAL A 34 6.08 20.39 -14.62
N VAL A 35 7.05 21.30 -14.67
CA VAL A 35 8.26 21.11 -15.48
C VAL A 35 8.91 19.80 -15.02
N PRO A 36 9.05 18.78 -15.88
CA PRO A 36 9.62 17.52 -15.47
C PRO A 36 11.08 17.74 -15.00
N PRO A 37 11.51 17.07 -13.92
CA PRO A 37 12.88 17.19 -13.45
C PRO A 37 13.87 16.84 -14.57
N ALA A 38 15.01 17.53 -14.58
CA ALA A 38 16.04 17.32 -15.58
C ALA A 38 16.54 15.86 -15.55
N THR A 39 16.57 15.20 -16.71
CA THR A 39 17.13 13.86 -16.87
C THR A 39 18.45 13.91 -17.62
N LEU A 40 19.38 13.05 -17.21
CA LEU A 40 20.69 12.92 -17.83
C LEU A 40 20.57 12.18 -19.16
N GLN A 41 21.16 12.73 -20.22
CA GLN A 41 21.25 12.02 -21.51
C GLN A 41 22.47 11.09 -21.53
N LEU A 42 22.23 9.77 -21.64
CA LEU A 42 23.26 8.76 -21.86
C LEU A 42 23.23 8.32 -23.32
N ASP A 43 24.37 8.42 -24.00
CA ASP A 43 24.51 7.78 -25.30
C ASP A 43 24.64 6.26 -25.16
N GLN A 44 24.39 5.56 -26.25
CA GLN A 44 24.41 4.10 -26.26
C GLN A 44 25.78 3.51 -25.85
N PRO A 45 26.94 4.00 -26.35
CA PRO A 45 28.25 3.49 -25.93
C PRO A 45 28.51 3.64 -24.42
N LEU A 46 28.17 4.77 -23.82
CA LEU A 46 28.34 4.99 -22.39
C LEU A 46 27.38 4.12 -21.58
N HIS A 47 26.13 3.96 -22.03
CA HIS A 47 25.17 3.05 -21.40
C HIS A 47 25.67 1.60 -21.42
N GLU A 48 26.16 1.12 -22.57
CA GLU A 48 26.76 -0.22 -22.70
C GLU A 48 28.00 -0.40 -21.81
N ARG A 49 28.84 0.64 -21.69
CA ARG A 49 29.99 0.62 -20.76
C ARG A 49 29.54 0.51 -19.29
N CYS A 50 28.51 1.26 -18.90
CA CYS A 50 27.94 1.18 -17.54
C CYS A 50 27.41 -0.22 -17.25
N LEU A 51 26.62 -0.79 -18.18
CA LEU A 51 26.11 -2.16 -18.05
C LEU A 51 27.22 -3.19 -17.93
N LYS A 52 28.30 -3.07 -18.73
CA LYS A 52 29.42 -4.01 -18.67
C LYS A 52 30.13 -3.97 -17.31
N ILE A 53 30.38 -2.78 -16.77
CA ILE A 53 30.97 -2.60 -15.43
C ILE A 53 30.11 -3.26 -14.36
N ILE A 54 28.79 -3.05 -14.44
CA ILE A 54 27.83 -3.63 -13.50
C ILE A 54 27.84 -5.17 -13.62
N GLN A 55 27.78 -5.73 -14.82
CA GLN A 55 27.81 -7.18 -15.03
C GLN A 55 29.11 -7.81 -14.52
N ASP A 56 30.25 -7.17 -14.76
CA ASP A 56 31.55 -7.62 -14.25
C ASP A 56 31.61 -7.56 -12.72
N GLY A 57 31.07 -6.49 -12.12
CA GLY A 57 30.94 -6.36 -10.66
C GLY A 57 30.09 -7.47 -10.06
N MET A 58 28.96 -7.81 -10.69
CA MET A 58 28.08 -8.89 -10.25
C MET A 58 28.78 -10.25 -10.33
N ALA A 59 29.57 -10.50 -11.38
CA ALA A 59 30.35 -11.72 -11.56
C ALA A 59 31.61 -11.82 -10.66
N GLY A 60 31.96 -10.74 -9.95
CA GLY A 60 33.12 -10.67 -9.06
C GLY A 60 33.07 -11.65 -7.89
N SER A 61 34.22 -11.87 -7.26
CA SER A 61 34.38 -12.77 -6.11
C SER A 61 33.98 -12.17 -4.77
N GLU A 62 33.98 -10.84 -4.65
CA GLU A 62 33.60 -10.15 -3.42
C GLU A 62 32.09 -10.08 -3.28
N PHE A 63 31.58 -10.46 -2.11
CA PHE A 63 30.13 -10.60 -1.90
C PHE A 63 29.40 -9.26 -2.04
N TRP A 64 29.75 -8.23 -1.24
CA TRP A 64 28.99 -6.98 -1.23
C TRP A 64 29.05 -6.19 -2.54
N PRO A 65 30.21 -6.04 -3.21
CA PRO A 65 30.24 -5.47 -4.55
C PRO A 65 29.39 -6.24 -5.56
N SER A 66 29.35 -7.58 -5.48
CA SER A 66 28.48 -8.41 -6.34
C SER A 66 26.99 -8.12 -6.08
N ILE A 67 26.60 -7.92 -4.81
CA ILE A 67 25.22 -7.56 -4.44
C ILE A 67 24.88 -6.12 -4.86
N HIS A 68 25.79 -5.15 -4.73
CA HIS A 68 25.58 -3.78 -5.20
C HIS A 68 25.46 -3.71 -6.72
N ALA A 69 26.20 -4.55 -7.44
CA ALA A 69 26.05 -4.69 -8.88
C ALA A 69 24.70 -5.32 -9.27
N ALA A 70 24.20 -6.29 -8.49
CA ALA A 70 22.85 -6.83 -8.70
C ALA A 70 21.74 -5.76 -8.51
N GLU A 71 21.89 -4.88 -7.52
CA GLU A 71 21.05 -3.69 -7.37
C GLU A 71 21.09 -2.82 -8.63
N ALA A 72 22.30 -2.45 -9.06
CA ALA A 72 22.50 -1.58 -10.21
C ALA A 72 21.94 -2.16 -11.52
N LEU A 73 22.09 -3.48 -11.70
CA LEU A 73 21.59 -4.20 -12.87
C LEU A 73 20.06 -4.23 -12.88
N THR A 74 19.43 -4.36 -11.71
CA THR A 74 17.99 -4.25 -11.56
C THR A 74 17.49 -2.86 -11.94
N VAL A 75 18.15 -1.80 -11.44
CA VAL A 75 17.84 -0.40 -11.81
C VAL A 75 17.95 -0.20 -13.32
N ALA A 76 18.87 -0.89 -13.99
CA ALA A 76 19.03 -0.86 -15.43
C ALA A 76 17.97 -1.68 -16.21
N GLY A 77 16.98 -2.29 -15.53
CA GLY A 77 15.91 -3.06 -16.17
C GLY A 77 16.21 -4.55 -16.40
N HIS A 78 17.30 -5.06 -15.81
CA HIS A 78 17.78 -6.44 -16.01
C HIS A 78 17.45 -7.37 -14.82
N GLY A 79 16.31 -7.17 -14.16
CA GLY A 79 15.90 -7.96 -12.98
C GLY A 79 15.88 -9.48 -13.22
N ALA A 80 15.45 -9.95 -14.40
CA ALA A 80 15.45 -11.37 -14.72
C ALA A 80 16.86 -12.00 -14.71
N GLU A 81 17.88 -11.25 -15.13
CA GLU A 81 19.29 -11.68 -15.10
C GLU A 81 19.77 -11.81 -13.65
N VAL A 82 19.43 -10.83 -12.80
CA VAL A 82 19.72 -10.83 -11.37
C VAL A 82 19.07 -12.02 -10.69
N GLN A 83 17.79 -12.29 -10.95
CA GLN A 83 17.10 -13.45 -10.38
C GLN A 83 17.78 -14.77 -10.75
N LYS A 84 18.16 -14.93 -12.03
CA LYS A 84 18.86 -16.14 -12.51
C LYS A 84 20.21 -16.32 -11.81
N PHE A 85 20.92 -15.24 -11.52
CA PHE A 85 22.22 -15.27 -10.86
C PHE A 85 22.12 -15.53 -9.34
N LEU A 86 21.17 -14.89 -8.65
CA LEU A 86 21.09 -14.93 -7.18
C LEU A 86 20.29 -16.12 -6.62
N LYS A 87 19.27 -16.62 -7.32
CA LYS A 87 18.44 -17.76 -6.84
C LYS A 87 19.28 -19.01 -6.49
N PRO A 88 20.28 -19.43 -7.31
CA PRO A 88 21.15 -20.54 -6.94
C PRO A 88 22.03 -20.25 -5.71
N LYS A 89 22.57 -19.04 -5.58
CA LYS A 89 23.43 -18.64 -4.45
C LYS A 89 22.66 -18.68 -3.13
N LEU A 90 21.42 -18.19 -3.13
CA LEU A 90 20.58 -18.15 -1.93
C LEU A 90 20.27 -19.55 -1.38
N LYS A 91 20.22 -20.58 -2.23
CA LYS A 91 19.98 -21.97 -1.80
C LYS A 91 21.14 -22.55 -0.99
N THR A 92 22.36 -22.09 -1.25
CA THR A 92 23.58 -22.61 -0.61
C THR A 92 24.15 -21.68 0.47
N GLU A 93 23.75 -20.41 0.47
CA GLU A 93 24.26 -19.42 1.43
C GLU A 93 23.73 -19.67 2.84
N THR A 94 24.65 -19.68 3.81
CA THR A 94 24.39 -19.96 5.23
C THR A 94 24.56 -18.73 6.12
N ASP A 95 25.35 -17.74 5.71
CA ASP A 95 25.52 -16.51 6.48
C ASP A 95 24.23 -15.68 6.45
N ALA A 96 23.66 -15.42 7.62
CA ALA A 96 22.35 -14.78 7.72
C ALA A 96 22.32 -13.36 7.13
N ARG A 97 23.42 -12.61 7.16
CA ARG A 97 23.49 -11.27 6.56
C ARG A 97 23.60 -11.35 5.04
N GLN A 98 24.39 -12.27 4.52
CA GLN A 98 24.49 -12.52 3.08
C GLN A 98 23.15 -13.01 2.52
N ARG A 99 22.44 -13.88 3.23
CA ARG A 99 21.07 -14.29 2.87
C ARG A 99 20.12 -13.11 2.78
N CYS A 100 20.17 -12.18 3.75
CA CYS A 100 19.39 -10.93 3.69
C CYS A 100 19.77 -10.07 2.46
N GLY A 101 21.06 -9.94 2.15
CA GLY A 101 21.52 -9.23 0.95
C GLY A 101 21.00 -9.85 -0.35
N LEU A 102 21.05 -11.18 -0.47
CA LEU A 102 20.50 -11.92 -1.62
C LEU A 102 18.99 -11.76 -1.74
N ALA A 103 18.26 -11.91 -0.62
CA ALA A 103 16.81 -11.75 -0.58
C ALA A 103 16.39 -10.32 -0.96
N ARG A 104 17.10 -9.30 -0.46
CA ARG A 104 16.88 -7.89 -0.79
C ARG A 104 16.92 -7.65 -2.30
N GLU A 105 17.97 -8.14 -2.97
CA GLU A 105 18.12 -7.91 -4.41
C GLU A 105 17.18 -8.78 -5.25
N LEU A 106 16.75 -9.95 -4.77
CA LEU A 106 15.68 -10.73 -5.41
C LEU A 106 14.33 -9.99 -5.36
N VAL A 107 14.00 -9.37 -4.22
CA VAL A 107 12.81 -8.53 -4.10
C VAL A 107 12.85 -7.36 -5.08
N ARG A 108 13.98 -6.62 -5.11
CA ARG A 108 14.18 -5.51 -6.07
C ARG A 108 14.07 -5.98 -7.52
N ALA A 109 14.63 -7.15 -7.82
CA ALA A 109 14.62 -7.74 -9.16
C ALA A 109 13.24 -8.24 -9.62
N GLY A 110 12.17 -7.97 -8.87
CA GLY A 110 10.79 -8.31 -9.23
C GLY A 110 10.32 -9.66 -8.71
N ASP A 111 10.82 -10.12 -7.56
CA ASP A 111 10.28 -11.30 -6.88
C ASP A 111 10.11 -11.01 -5.39
N ARG A 112 9.04 -10.26 -5.07
CA ARG A 112 8.68 -9.81 -3.72
C ARG A 112 8.43 -10.96 -2.76
N ALA A 113 8.18 -12.18 -3.27
CA ALA A 113 8.02 -13.35 -2.44
C ALA A 113 9.28 -13.68 -1.63
N TYR A 114 10.47 -13.17 -1.98
CA TYR A 114 11.68 -13.35 -1.15
C TYR A 114 11.74 -12.43 0.08
N ALA A 115 10.81 -11.47 0.23
CA ALA A 115 10.72 -10.63 1.41
C ALA A 115 10.43 -11.44 2.69
N HIS A 116 9.87 -12.66 2.58
CA HIS A 116 9.66 -13.54 3.74
C HIS A 116 10.96 -13.82 4.49
N ILE A 117 12.10 -13.95 3.81
CA ILE A 117 13.40 -14.20 4.45
C ILE A 117 13.79 -13.04 5.36
N LEU A 118 13.50 -11.81 4.93
CA LEU A 118 13.78 -10.60 5.72
C LEU A 118 12.82 -10.49 6.92
N LEU A 119 11.53 -10.78 6.73
CA LEU A 119 10.53 -10.79 7.79
C LEU A 119 10.83 -11.84 8.87
N GLU A 120 11.18 -13.05 8.43
CA GLU A 120 11.58 -14.17 9.30
C GLU A 120 12.88 -13.83 10.03
N ALA A 121 13.85 -13.20 9.36
CA ALA A 121 15.10 -12.75 10.00
C ALA A 121 14.85 -11.72 11.11
N ILE A 122 13.99 -10.71 10.89
CA ILE A 122 13.65 -9.70 11.92
C ILE A 122 12.95 -10.35 13.13
N SER A 123 12.15 -11.38 12.90
CA SER A 123 11.32 -12.02 13.93
C SER A 123 12.01 -13.19 14.63
N GLY A 124 13.12 -13.68 14.10
CA GLY A 124 13.85 -14.85 14.58
C GLY A 124 14.66 -14.60 15.84
N GLU A 125 15.04 -15.70 16.51
CA GLU A 125 15.84 -15.66 17.74
C GLU A 125 17.28 -15.18 17.52
N ASP A 126 17.85 -15.45 16.35
CA ASP A 126 19.17 -14.95 15.97
C ASP A 126 19.10 -13.45 15.68
N SER A 127 19.74 -12.64 16.55
CA SER A 127 19.81 -11.19 16.41
C SER A 127 20.81 -10.71 15.36
N TYR A 128 21.73 -11.57 14.92
CA TYR A 128 22.81 -11.22 13.99
C TYR A 128 22.33 -10.58 12.67
N PRO A 129 21.24 -11.05 12.02
CA PRO A 129 20.70 -10.45 10.81
C PRO A 129 19.69 -9.31 11.04
N HIS A 130 19.20 -9.06 12.26
CA HIS A 130 18.05 -8.16 12.51
C HIS A 130 18.21 -6.78 11.87
N ILE A 131 19.34 -6.11 12.12
CA ILE A 131 19.62 -4.77 11.59
C ILE A 131 19.66 -4.78 10.06
N HIS A 132 20.36 -5.77 9.47
CA HIS A 132 20.52 -5.83 8.02
C HIS A 132 19.20 -6.19 7.31
N ALA A 133 18.37 -7.00 7.96
CA ALA A 133 17.03 -7.31 7.47
C ALA A 133 16.13 -6.06 7.51
N ALA A 134 16.11 -5.31 8.61
CA ALA A 134 15.34 -4.06 8.72
C ALA A 134 15.80 -3.00 7.71
N GLU A 135 17.11 -2.81 7.54
CA GLU A 135 17.70 -1.95 6.50
C GLU A 135 17.28 -2.41 5.09
N SER A 136 17.27 -3.72 4.86
CA SER A 136 16.86 -4.30 3.57
C SER A 136 15.38 -4.04 3.28
N MET A 137 14.50 -4.19 4.27
CA MET A 137 13.08 -3.85 4.15
C MET A 137 12.87 -2.38 3.81
N PHE A 138 13.62 -1.48 4.45
CA PHE A 138 13.63 -0.08 4.06
C PHE A 138 14.06 0.11 2.61
N LYS A 139 15.17 -0.51 2.18
CA LYS A 139 15.74 -0.35 0.82
C LYS A 139 14.81 -0.82 -0.29
N VAL A 140 14.05 -1.89 -0.07
CA VAL A 140 13.12 -2.44 -1.07
C VAL A 140 11.69 -1.88 -0.96
N GLY A 141 11.36 -1.22 0.15
CA GLY A 141 10.00 -0.69 0.35
C GLY A 141 8.96 -1.78 0.63
N GLU A 142 9.35 -2.93 1.17
CA GLU A 142 8.44 -4.02 1.54
C GLU A 142 8.43 -4.20 3.05
N ILE A 143 7.23 -4.22 3.63
CA ILE A 143 7.06 -4.37 5.08
C ILE A 143 6.16 -5.54 5.49
N GLY A 144 5.59 -6.27 4.52
CA GLY A 144 4.56 -7.28 4.80
C GLY A 144 3.35 -6.65 5.50
N ASP A 145 2.90 -7.25 6.60
CA ASP A 145 1.87 -6.69 7.49
C ASP A 145 2.43 -5.62 8.47
N GLY A 146 3.74 -5.36 8.42
CA GLY A 146 4.49 -4.44 9.26
C GLY A 146 4.66 -4.88 10.72
N ALA A 147 4.13 -6.02 11.16
CA ALA A 147 4.13 -6.42 12.56
C ALA A 147 5.55 -6.62 13.10
N ALA A 148 6.42 -7.30 12.34
CA ALA A 148 7.82 -7.51 12.69
C ALA A 148 8.58 -6.18 12.89
N LEU A 149 8.37 -5.21 12.00
CA LEU A 149 9.02 -3.89 12.07
C LEU A 149 8.46 -3.03 13.20
N ARG A 150 7.14 -3.01 13.41
CA ARG A 150 6.52 -2.31 14.55
C ARG A 150 7.03 -2.84 15.87
N LYS A 151 7.23 -4.17 16.00
CA LYS A 151 7.86 -4.79 17.17
C LYS A 151 9.33 -4.39 17.31
N ALA A 152 10.10 -4.35 16.22
CA ALA A 152 11.51 -3.95 16.22
C ALA A 152 11.71 -2.49 16.64
N VAL A 153 10.79 -1.58 16.32
CA VAL A 153 10.82 -0.18 16.79
C VAL A 153 10.74 -0.07 18.33
N GLN A 154 10.12 -1.03 19.00
CA GLN A 154 10.00 -1.05 20.47
C GLN A 154 11.25 -1.60 21.18
N GLN A 155 12.28 -2.05 20.45
CA GLN A 155 13.50 -2.61 21.04
C GLN A 155 14.47 -1.49 21.44
N GLU A 156 14.28 -0.91 22.62
CA GLU A 156 15.05 0.26 23.08
C GLU A 156 16.55 0.00 23.26
N GLU A 157 16.92 -1.24 23.55
CA GLU A 157 18.31 -1.67 23.78
C GLU A 157 19.15 -1.80 22.49
N VAL A 158 18.52 -1.69 21.31
CA VAL A 158 19.20 -1.83 20.00
C VAL A 158 18.88 -0.62 19.11
N PRO A 159 19.51 0.56 19.35
CA PRO A 159 19.15 1.81 18.68
C PRO A 159 19.18 1.76 17.15
N VAL A 160 20.17 1.05 16.59
CA VAL A 160 20.32 0.91 15.13
C VAL A 160 19.16 0.10 14.52
N LEU A 161 18.73 -0.99 15.18
CA LEU A 161 17.58 -1.77 14.74
C LEU A 161 16.30 -0.93 14.78
N ARG A 162 16.09 -0.19 15.88
CA ARG A 162 14.94 0.73 16.04
C ARG A 162 14.87 1.73 14.88
N ILE A 163 15.99 2.37 14.53
CA ILE A 163 16.00 3.38 13.47
C ILE A 163 15.77 2.76 12.10
N MET A 164 16.38 1.62 11.79
CA MET A 164 16.16 0.96 10.50
C MET A 164 14.72 0.48 10.35
N ALA A 165 14.12 -0.04 11.43
CA ALA A 165 12.72 -0.41 11.44
C ALA A 165 11.80 0.81 11.29
N ALA A 166 12.11 1.91 11.99
CA ALA A 166 11.38 3.17 11.86
C ALA A 166 11.50 3.74 10.44
N ALA A 167 12.68 3.68 9.82
CA ALA A 167 12.91 4.10 8.44
C ALA A 167 12.03 3.31 7.47
N ALA A 168 11.98 1.98 7.60
CA ALA A 168 11.12 1.13 6.77
C ALA A 168 9.64 1.49 6.90
N LEU A 169 9.14 1.73 8.11
CA LEU A 169 7.76 2.15 8.34
C LEU A 169 7.48 3.58 7.86
N ALA A 170 8.43 4.51 8.05
CA ALA A 170 8.32 5.89 7.59
C ALA A 170 8.23 5.98 6.06
N ARG A 171 9.00 5.14 5.35
CA ARG A 171 8.92 5.00 3.88
C ARG A 171 7.53 4.55 3.42
N GLN A 172 6.76 3.88 4.28
CA GLN A 172 5.38 3.44 4.02
C GLN A 172 4.33 4.43 4.54
N GLY A 173 4.74 5.64 4.93
CA GLY A 173 3.85 6.71 5.35
C GLY A 173 3.55 6.77 6.85
N ASN A 174 4.29 6.06 7.70
CA ASN A 174 4.13 6.19 9.16
C ASN A 174 4.78 7.50 9.66
N LEU A 175 3.95 8.49 10.01
CA LEU A 175 4.39 9.80 10.50
C LEU A 175 5.05 9.74 11.89
N GLU A 176 4.62 8.83 12.76
CA GLU A 176 5.21 8.65 14.09
C GLU A 176 6.62 8.04 13.99
N ALA A 177 6.82 7.10 13.07
CA ALA A 177 8.13 6.55 12.76
C ALA A 177 9.07 7.63 12.17
N LEU A 178 8.56 8.50 11.28
CA LEU A 178 9.33 9.64 10.77
C LEU A 178 9.74 10.60 11.90
N ALA A 179 8.82 10.90 12.82
CA ALA A 179 9.13 11.72 14.00
C ALA A 179 10.17 11.07 14.91
N ALA A 180 10.15 9.73 15.05
CA ALA A 180 11.16 8.99 15.78
C ALA A 180 12.55 9.14 15.13
N ILE A 181 12.67 8.99 13.81
CA ILE A 181 13.95 9.20 13.09
C ILE A 181 14.48 10.62 13.34
N ARG A 182 13.62 11.64 13.26
CA ARG A 182 13.99 13.03 13.52
C ARG A 182 14.51 13.25 14.94
N LYS A 183 14.01 12.50 15.93
CA LYS A 183 14.50 12.55 17.32
C LYS A 183 15.91 11.99 17.42
N GLU A 184 16.18 10.88 16.75
CA GLU A 184 17.47 10.14 16.80
C GLU A 184 18.64 10.90 16.20
N LEU A 185 18.36 11.90 15.36
CA LEU A 185 19.39 12.84 14.87
C LEU A 185 20.11 13.58 16.01
N ASN A 186 19.47 13.73 17.17
CA ASN A 186 20.07 14.34 18.36
C ASN A 186 20.83 13.34 19.26
N SER A 187 21.00 12.09 18.83
CA SER A 187 21.76 11.10 19.58
C SER A 187 23.21 11.54 19.77
N THR A 188 23.75 11.27 20.96
CA THR A 188 25.17 11.41 21.29
C THR A 188 26.04 10.36 20.59
N ASP A 189 25.42 9.29 20.11
CA ASP A 189 26.08 8.28 19.28
C ASP A 189 26.06 8.75 17.81
N ASP A 190 27.25 8.98 17.25
CA ASP A 190 27.43 9.42 15.87
C ASP A 190 26.92 8.40 14.85
N ASP A 191 26.97 7.10 15.16
CA ASP A 191 26.46 6.05 14.27
C ASP A 191 24.93 6.11 14.16
N VAL A 192 24.27 6.34 15.29
CA VAL A 192 22.82 6.51 15.37
C VAL A 192 22.40 7.77 14.61
N ALA A 193 23.10 8.89 14.84
CA ALA A 193 22.80 10.16 14.20
C ALA A 193 23.03 10.13 12.68
N ARG A 194 24.10 9.50 12.20
CA ARG A 194 24.37 9.40 10.75
C ARG A 194 23.36 8.50 10.03
N ILE A 195 22.90 7.43 10.67
CA ILE A 195 21.84 6.57 10.13
C ILE A 195 20.51 7.34 10.05
N ALA A 196 20.19 8.14 11.08
CA ALA A 196 19.02 9.00 11.05
C ALA A 196 19.08 10.00 9.88
N ALA A 197 20.22 10.66 9.65
CA ALA A 197 20.42 11.54 8.50
C ALA A 197 20.28 10.80 7.17
N TRP A 198 20.87 9.60 7.04
CA TRP A 198 20.76 8.75 5.85
C TRP A 198 19.31 8.36 5.53
N ALA A 199 18.51 8.07 6.55
CA ALA A 199 17.08 7.78 6.39
C ALA A 199 16.30 9.03 5.98
N LEU A 200 16.51 10.16 6.67
CA LEU A 200 15.84 11.44 6.37
C LEU A 200 16.14 11.92 4.95
N ALA A 201 17.32 11.65 4.41
CA ALA A 201 17.64 11.95 3.01
C ALA A 201 16.65 11.34 2.00
N ARG A 202 15.94 10.28 2.39
CA ARG A 202 15.04 9.49 1.51
C ARG A 202 13.57 9.57 1.91
N VAL A 203 13.26 9.83 3.17
CA VAL A 203 11.87 9.89 3.69
C VAL A 203 11.50 11.23 4.32
N GLY A 204 12.49 12.09 4.56
CA GLY A 204 12.31 13.44 5.07
C GLY A 204 12.08 14.44 3.94
N ASP A 205 12.21 15.70 4.29
CA ASP A 205 11.97 16.82 3.38
C ASP A 205 12.93 18.00 3.70
N ALA A 206 12.86 19.07 2.92
CA ALA A 206 13.75 20.24 3.07
C ALA A 206 13.69 20.88 4.48
N THR A 207 12.63 20.64 5.28
CA THR A 207 12.55 21.13 6.66
C THR A 207 13.53 20.43 7.62
N ASP A 208 14.11 19.31 7.22
CA ASP A 208 15.11 18.57 8.01
C ASP A 208 16.53 19.16 7.86
N ILE A 209 16.79 19.97 6.82
CA ILE A 209 18.12 20.57 6.52
C ILE A 209 18.74 21.28 7.74
N PRO A 210 18.06 22.22 8.44
CA PRO A 210 18.69 22.94 9.54
C PRO A 210 19.15 22.03 10.68
N ARG A 211 18.41 20.95 10.93
CA ARG A 211 18.70 20.01 12.00
C ARG A 211 19.90 19.14 11.64
N ILE A 212 19.95 18.63 10.40
CA ILE A 212 21.07 17.83 9.89
C ILE A 212 22.34 18.68 9.87
N SER A 213 22.28 19.90 9.35
CA SER A 213 23.41 20.83 9.32
C SER A 213 23.92 21.16 10.72
N SER A 214 23.04 21.33 11.71
CA SER A 214 23.46 21.58 13.10
C SER A 214 24.15 20.35 13.72
N ARG A 215 23.65 19.14 13.46
CA ARG A 215 24.22 17.90 13.99
C ARG A 215 25.57 17.54 13.37
N MET A 216 25.77 17.91 12.11
CA MET A 216 27.01 17.67 11.37
C MET A 216 28.19 18.52 11.86
N LYS A 217 27.94 19.75 12.33
CA LYS A 217 29.00 20.70 12.75
C LYS A 217 30.07 20.12 13.69
N PRO A 218 29.73 19.39 14.77
CA PRO A 218 30.72 18.80 15.67
C PRO A 218 31.38 17.50 15.14
N VAL A 219 31.02 17.03 13.94
CA VAL A 219 31.57 15.79 13.38
C VAL A 219 32.79 16.10 12.52
N ASP A 220 33.97 15.74 13.03
CA ASP A 220 35.26 16.01 12.39
C ASP A 220 35.73 14.88 11.45
N ALA A 221 35.37 13.62 11.74
CA ALA A 221 35.82 12.46 10.96
C ALA A 221 35.19 12.49 9.56
N PRO A 222 35.97 12.59 8.46
CA PRO A 222 35.44 12.70 7.10
C PRO A 222 34.47 11.57 6.72
N GLU A 223 34.78 10.34 7.13
CA GLU A 223 33.97 9.16 6.84
C GLU A 223 32.61 9.15 7.54
N ALA A 224 32.50 9.81 8.71
CA ALA A 224 31.23 9.99 9.39
C ALA A 224 30.48 11.22 8.87
N ARG A 225 31.23 12.29 8.60
CA ARG A 225 30.72 13.59 8.14
C ARG A 225 30.03 13.50 6.77
N CYS A 226 30.59 12.73 5.83
CA CYS A 226 30.07 12.62 4.47
C CYS A 226 28.61 12.13 4.42
N PHE A 227 28.15 11.33 5.39
CA PHE A 227 26.76 10.88 5.46
C PHE A 227 25.78 12.04 5.64
N PHE A 228 26.14 13.01 6.47
CA PHE A 228 25.32 14.20 6.68
C PHE A 228 25.36 15.11 5.46
N GLU A 229 26.55 15.31 4.87
CA GLU A 229 26.74 16.13 3.66
C GLU A 229 25.91 15.60 2.48
N HIS A 230 25.96 14.29 2.26
CA HIS A 230 25.19 13.64 1.19
C HIS A 230 23.68 13.66 1.47
N ALA A 231 23.27 13.52 2.74
CA ALA A 231 21.87 13.67 3.14
C ALA A 231 21.36 15.10 2.87
N LEU A 232 22.17 16.11 3.19
CA LEU A 232 21.87 17.51 2.88
C LEU A 232 21.73 17.74 1.36
N ALA A 233 22.65 17.19 0.57
CA ALA A 233 22.56 17.25 -0.89
C ALA A 233 21.25 16.65 -1.42
N ALA A 234 20.87 15.47 -0.90
CA ALA A 234 19.62 14.79 -1.27
C ALA A 234 18.36 15.58 -0.93
N LEU A 235 18.41 16.41 0.12
CA LEU A 235 17.30 17.28 0.52
C LEU A 235 17.32 18.64 -0.18
N GLY A 236 18.30 18.90 -1.05
CA GLY A 236 18.41 20.12 -1.85
C GLY A 236 19.26 21.24 -1.23
N ASP A 237 20.12 20.94 -0.24
CA ASP A 237 21.05 21.91 0.32
C ASP A 237 22.26 22.16 -0.60
N GLU A 238 22.54 23.43 -0.89
CA GLU A 238 23.63 23.83 -1.80
C GLU A 238 25.02 23.47 -1.27
N ALA A 239 25.26 23.62 0.04
CA ALA A 239 26.54 23.29 0.66
C ALA A 239 26.74 21.77 0.69
N GLY A 240 25.68 21.01 0.95
CA GLY A 240 25.65 19.56 0.78
C GLY A 240 25.99 19.13 -0.65
N MET A 241 25.42 19.78 -1.66
CA MET A 241 25.72 19.50 -3.07
C MET A 241 27.20 19.80 -3.42
N GLN A 242 27.76 20.87 -2.88
CA GLN A 242 29.18 21.17 -3.03
C GLN A 242 30.05 20.08 -2.37
N ALA A 243 29.74 19.70 -1.13
CA ALA A 243 30.47 18.64 -0.43
C ALA A 243 30.35 17.28 -1.15
N LEU A 244 29.19 16.94 -1.69
CA LEU A 244 28.99 15.75 -2.54
C LEU A 244 29.92 15.77 -3.76
N THR A 245 30.05 16.93 -4.41
CA THR A 245 30.95 17.15 -5.57
C THR A 245 32.42 16.92 -5.19
N GLU A 246 32.84 17.42 -4.03
CA GLU A 246 34.20 17.24 -3.50
C GLU A 246 34.45 15.77 -3.09
N ASN A 247 33.47 15.12 -2.48
CA ASN A 247 33.55 13.75 -1.99
C ASN A 247 33.66 12.71 -3.12
N LEU A 248 33.19 13.00 -4.34
CA LEU A 248 33.44 12.16 -5.52
C LEU A 248 34.94 12.06 -5.86
N GLY A 249 35.75 13.05 -5.47
CA GLY A 249 37.20 13.09 -5.66
C GLY A 249 38.02 12.72 -4.42
N SER A 250 37.39 12.17 -3.37
CA SER A 250 38.08 11.84 -2.11
C SER A 250 39.16 10.76 -2.28
N ASP A 251 40.24 10.86 -1.51
CA ASP A 251 41.25 9.78 -1.41
C ASP A 251 40.67 8.48 -0.83
N SER A 252 39.57 8.56 -0.06
CA SER A 252 38.90 7.41 0.56
C SER A 252 37.91 6.76 -0.43
N PRO A 253 38.12 5.49 -0.84
CA PRO A 253 37.18 4.79 -1.72
C PRO A 253 35.79 4.63 -1.10
N ALA A 254 35.70 4.55 0.24
CA ALA A 254 34.43 4.49 0.94
C ALA A 254 33.61 5.78 0.72
N ILE A 255 34.24 6.94 0.87
CA ILE A 255 33.59 8.24 0.63
C ILE A 255 33.15 8.36 -0.83
N ARG A 256 34.00 8.00 -1.79
CA ARG A 256 33.65 8.00 -3.23
C ARG A 256 32.47 7.09 -3.56
N THR A 257 32.40 5.90 -2.93
CA THR A 257 31.30 4.94 -3.11
C THR A 257 29.97 5.53 -2.62
N TYR A 258 29.97 6.11 -1.41
CA TYR A 258 28.77 6.76 -0.86
C TYR A 258 28.36 8.00 -1.67
N ALA A 259 29.31 8.84 -2.06
CA ALA A 259 29.06 10.02 -2.88
C ALA A 259 28.46 9.62 -4.23
N SER A 260 29.01 8.59 -4.89
CA SER A 260 28.47 8.07 -6.14
C SER A 260 27.02 7.60 -5.97
N THR A 261 26.70 6.89 -4.89
CA THR A 261 25.33 6.43 -4.59
C THR A 261 24.37 7.62 -4.43
N PHE A 262 24.75 8.61 -3.61
CA PHE A 262 23.90 9.77 -3.32
C PHE A 262 23.81 10.78 -4.45
N ALA A 263 24.68 10.74 -5.46
CA ALA A 263 24.54 11.55 -6.67
C ALA A 263 23.18 11.30 -7.36
N ALA A 264 22.69 10.06 -7.36
CA ALA A 264 21.36 9.74 -7.88
C ALA A 264 20.25 10.24 -6.95
N ASP A 265 20.37 10.02 -5.62
CA ASP A 265 19.39 10.49 -4.63
C ASP A 265 19.24 12.02 -4.65
N ALA A 266 20.34 12.74 -4.83
CA ALA A 266 20.39 14.21 -4.92
C ALA A 266 20.08 14.77 -6.31
N ARG A 267 19.72 13.92 -7.28
CA ARG A 267 19.44 14.32 -8.67
C ARG A 267 20.56 15.17 -9.27
N ALA A 268 21.81 14.81 -8.97
CA ALA A 268 22.99 15.60 -9.30
C ALA A 268 23.42 15.43 -10.78
N VAL A 269 22.52 15.75 -11.72
CA VAL A 269 22.74 15.62 -13.16
C VAL A 269 23.96 16.42 -13.66
N GLN A 270 24.31 17.50 -12.97
CA GLN A 270 25.49 18.31 -13.23
C GLN A 270 26.83 17.59 -12.97
N LEU A 271 26.82 16.48 -12.22
CA LEU A 271 28.02 15.71 -11.88
C LEU A 271 28.32 14.60 -12.90
N LYS A 272 27.64 14.59 -14.06
CA LYS A 272 27.80 13.60 -15.13
C LYS A 272 29.26 13.28 -15.44
N GLU A 273 30.07 14.30 -15.73
CA GLU A 273 31.47 14.09 -16.17
C GLU A 273 32.36 13.50 -15.06
N GLN A 274 32.10 13.88 -13.80
CA GLN A 274 32.81 13.30 -12.66
C GLN A 274 32.45 11.81 -12.47
N LEU A 275 31.16 11.49 -12.59
CA LEU A 275 30.69 10.10 -12.52
C LEU A 275 31.25 9.25 -13.68
N ILE A 276 31.38 9.81 -14.88
CA ILE A 276 32.05 9.14 -16.01
C ILE A 276 33.52 8.84 -15.69
N GLY A 277 34.24 9.77 -15.06
CA GLY A 277 35.61 9.56 -14.62
C GLY A 277 35.76 8.42 -13.61
N LEU A 278 34.79 8.26 -12.71
CA LEU A 278 34.77 7.19 -11.71
C LEU A 278 34.47 5.80 -12.30
N LEU A 279 34.11 5.69 -13.58
CA LEU A 279 34.01 4.39 -14.25
C LEU A 279 35.36 3.70 -14.42
N ASP A 280 36.48 4.42 -14.25
CA ASP A 280 37.86 3.90 -14.30
C ASP A 280 38.51 3.83 -12.91
N ASP A 281 37.75 4.02 -11.84
CA ASP A 281 38.25 3.95 -10.46
C ASP A 281 38.89 2.58 -10.16
N ASP A 282 39.91 2.56 -9.30
CA ASP A 282 40.58 1.31 -8.90
C ASP A 282 39.68 0.42 -8.04
N ASN A 283 38.76 1.02 -7.28
CA ASN A 283 37.78 0.32 -6.46
C ASN A 283 36.55 -0.11 -7.27
N VAL A 284 36.22 -1.41 -7.20
CA VAL A 284 35.08 -1.99 -7.94
C VAL A 284 33.73 -1.39 -7.54
N ASP A 285 33.53 -1.09 -6.25
CA ASP A 285 32.25 -0.60 -5.75
C ASP A 285 32.01 0.85 -6.18
N VAL A 286 33.07 1.66 -6.24
CA VAL A 286 33.02 3.02 -6.81
C VAL A 286 32.58 2.97 -8.27
N ARG A 287 33.20 2.10 -9.09
CA ARG A 287 32.83 1.93 -10.51
C ARG A 287 31.36 1.52 -10.66
N VAL A 288 30.91 0.55 -9.86
CA VAL A 288 29.53 0.04 -9.90
C VAL A 288 28.52 1.13 -9.49
N ARG A 289 28.78 1.87 -8.41
CA ARG A 289 27.89 2.94 -7.95
C ARG A 289 27.87 4.13 -8.90
N ALA A 290 29.00 4.48 -9.52
CA ALA A 290 29.03 5.51 -10.56
C ALA A 290 28.21 5.11 -11.79
N ALA A 291 28.36 3.87 -12.26
CA ALA A 291 27.56 3.32 -13.36
C ALA A 291 26.06 3.28 -13.03
N GLN A 292 25.70 2.82 -11.82
CA GLN A 292 24.32 2.84 -11.33
C GLN A 292 23.73 4.25 -11.37
N SER A 293 24.44 5.23 -10.83
CA SER A 293 23.94 6.60 -10.73
C SER A 293 23.78 7.28 -12.08
N LEU A 294 24.69 7.04 -13.03
CA LEU A 294 24.52 7.50 -14.41
C LEU A 294 23.22 6.96 -15.02
N ILE A 295 22.96 5.65 -14.88
CA ILE A 295 21.74 5.02 -15.39
C ILE A 295 20.50 5.59 -14.69
N GLN A 296 20.52 5.67 -13.36
CA GLN A 296 19.37 6.16 -12.58
C GLN A 296 19.06 7.63 -12.88
N LEU A 297 20.07 8.48 -13.05
CA LEU A 297 19.89 9.89 -13.43
C LEU A 297 19.36 10.07 -14.86
N SER A 298 19.47 9.04 -15.72
CA SER A 298 18.88 9.05 -17.06
C SER A 298 17.41 8.67 -17.11
N GLN A 299 16.89 8.10 -16.03
CA GLN A 299 15.49 7.68 -15.92
C GLN A 299 14.63 8.83 -15.42
N ALA A 300 13.38 8.89 -15.91
CA ALA A 300 12.40 9.83 -15.40
C ALA A 300 11.96 9.46 -13.98
N ASP A 301 11.64 10.46 -13.17
CA ASP A 301 11.05 10.25 -11.85
C ASP A 301 9.71 9.53 -11.97
N SER A 302 9.43 8.64 -11.00
CA SER A 302 8.13 8.00 -10.89
C SER A 302 7.06 9.06 -10.53
N PRO A 303 6.01 9.24 -11.35
CA PRO A 303 5.02 10.27 -11.07
C PRO A 303 4.12 9.99 -9.86
N ALA A 304 3.65 11.10 -9.28
CA ALA A 304 2.56 11.32 -8.33
C ALA A 304 2.83 11.18 -6.82
N ALA A 305 3.41 12.25 -6.24
CA ALA A 305 3.35 12.53 -4.80
C ALA A 305 1.91 12.73 -4.27
N GLY A 306 0.95 13.05 -5.14
CA GLY A 306 -0.44 13.33 -4.78
C GLY A 306 -1.42 12.17 -5.01
N ILE A 307 -2.70 12.42 -4.73
CA ILE A 307 -3.81 11.51 -5.06
C ILE A 307 -4.04 11.51 -6.57
N PHE A 308 -4.29 10.35 -7.16
CA PHE A 308 -4.74 10.25 -8.54
C PHE A 308 -5.77 9.14 -8.70
N PHE A 309 -6.56 9.19 -9.78
CA PHE A 309 -7.52 8.14 -10.15
C PHE A 309 -7.52 7.85 -11.65
N ARG A 310 -8.04 6.67 -12.01
CA ARG A 310 -8.25 6.21 -13.39
C ARG A 310 -9.58 5.48 -13.49
N ASP A 311 -10.40 5.84 -14.48
CA ASP A 311 -11.57 5.04 -14.85
C ASP A 311 -11.09 3.83 -15.68
N VAL A 312 -10.68 2.76 -14.98
CA VAL A 312 -10.04 1.58 -15.59
C VAL A 312 -11.00 0.83 -16.51
N TYR A 313 -12.27 0.78 -16.12
CA TYR A 313 -13.33 0.13 -16.89
C TYR A 313 -14.52 1.07 -17.09
N PRO A 314 -14.48 1.93 -18.11
CA PRO A 314 -15.61 2.79 -18.43
C PRO A 314 -16.81 1.96 -18.89
N ALA A 315 -18.01 2.38 -18.47
CA ALA A 315 -19.25 1.75 -18.91
C ALA A 315 -19.57 2.09 -20.37
N THR A 316 -19.92 1.08 -21.18
CA THR A 316 -20.29 1.25 -22.59
C THR A 316 -21.79 1.05 -22.80
N ALA A 317 -22.26 0.97 -24.04
CA ALA A 317 -23.65 0.57 -24.31
C ALA A 317 -23.82 -0.94 -24.17
N GLU A 318 -22.80 -1.70 -24.56
CA GLU A 318 -22.71 -3.15 -24.51
C GLU A 318 -22.52 -3.64 -23.06
N ASN A 319 -21.66 -2.94 -22.31
CA ASN A 319 -21.35 -3.23 -20.92
C ASN A 319 -21.75 -2.03 -20.04
N PRO A 320 -23.04 -1.85 -19.74
CA PRO A 320 -23.53 -0.68 -18.99
C PRO A 320 -23.15 -0.70 -17.51
N ARG A 321 -22.71 -1.86 -17.00
CA ARG A 321 -22.23 -2.05 -15.62
C ARG A 321 -20.94 -2.85 -15.62
N ILE A 322 -19.90 -2.25 -15.05
CA ILE A 322 -18.63 -2.90 -14.73
C ILE A 322 -18.26 -2.53 -13.29
N SER A 323 -18.39 -3.46 -12.36
CA SER A 323 -18.37 -3.19 -10.91
C SER A 323 -17.97 -4.42 -10.09
N GLU A 324 -17.91 -4.26 -8.76
CA GLU A 324 -17.55 -5.32 -7.80
C GLU A 324 -16.18 -5.93 -8.13
N GLY A 325 -15.12 -5.14 -7.92
CA GLY A 325 -13.76 -5.52 -8.29
C GLY A 325 -12.83 -5.83 -7.12
N SER A 326 -11.65 -6.37 -7.41
CA SER A 326 -10.61 -6.67 -6.43
C SER A 326 -9.25 -6.40 -7.06
N ILE A 327 -8.34 -5.83 -6.27
CA ILE A 327 -6.98 -5.48 -6.69
C ILE A 327 -6.03 -6.37 -5.89
N VAL A 328 -5.07 -6.97 -6.57
CA VAL A 328 -3.94 -7.68 -5.94
C VAL A 328 -2.64 -7.15 -6.51
N GLN A 329 -1.61 -7.05 -5.67
CA GLN A 329 -0.23 -6.87 -6.10
C GLN A 329 0.41 -8.24 -6.34
N LEU A 330 0.93 -8.47 -7.54
CA LEU A 330 1.60 -9.71 -7.93
C LEU A 330 3.05 -9.73 -7.40
N ARG A 331 3.73 -10.88 -7.49
CA ARG A 331 5.09 -11.02 -6.94
C ARG A 331 6.11 -10.10 -7.61
N ASP A 332 5.88 -9.73 -8.86
CA ASP A 332 6.70 -8.78 -9.60
C ASP A 332 6.43 -7.31 -9.23
N GLY A 333 5.47 -7.05 -8.33
CA GLY A 333 5.06 -5.72 -7.91
C GLY A 333 4.02 -5.07 -8.82
N SER A 334 3.69 -5.67 -9.96
CA SER A 334 2.58 -5.22 -10.81
C SER A 334 1.23 -5.42 -10.11
N LEU A 335 0.23 -4.65 -10.53
CA LEU A 335 -1.13 -4.74 -10.03
C LEU A 335 -2.00 -5.50 -11.02
N LEU A 336 -2.91 -6.34 -10.53
CA LEU A 336 -3.99 -6.93 -11.30
C LEU A 336 -5.33 -6.45 -10.74
N PHE A 337 -6.11 -5.70 -11.52
CA PHE A 337 -7.44 -5.25 -11.13
C PHE A 337 -8.50 -6.07 -11.87
N ALA A 338 -9.13 -7.00 -11.15
CA ALA A 338 -10.25 -7.79 -11.65
C ALA A 338 -11.59 -7.13 -11.28
N THR A 339 -12.61 -7.29 -12.14
CA THR A 339 -13.95 -6.73 -11.92
C THR A 339 -15.02 -7.55 -12.66
N THR A 340 -16.28 -7.40 -12.25
CA THR A 340 -17.42 -8.03 -12.93
C THR A 340 -17.84 -7.17 -14.11
N GLU A 341 -17.84 -7.73 -15.32
CA GLU A 341 -18.32 -7.09 -16.54
C GLU A 341 -19.68 -7.66 -16.94
N PHE A 342 -20.74 -6.84 -16.84
CA PHE A 342 -22.09 -7.24 -17.22
C PHE A 342 -22.35 -6.89 -18.69
N TYR A 343 -22.50 -7.92 -19.52
CA TYR A 343 -22.76 -7.82 -20.97
C TYR A 343 -24.22 -8.15 -21.35
N GLY A 344 -25.05 -8.48 -20.37
CA GLY A 344 -26.49 -8.75 -20.53
C GLY A 344 -27.41 -7.68 -19.95
N GLY A 345 -26.93 -6.45 -19.75
CA GLY A 345 -27.65 -5.35 -19.08
C GLY A 345 -27.08 -4.98 -17.71
N GLY A 346 -27.74 -4.08 -16.98
CA GLY A 346 -27.24 -3.56 -15.69
C GLY A 346 -27.74 -4.24 -14.41
N SER A 347 -28.61 -5.26 -14.54
CA SER A 347 -29.22 -5.95 -13.39
C SER A 347 -28.24 -6.89 -12.70
N ASP A 348 -28.40 -7.13 -11.39
CA ASP A 348 -27.68 -8.19 -10.66
C ASP A 348 -27.90 -9.59 -11.23
N PHE A 349 -28.91 -9.79 -12.09
CA PHE A 349 -29.22 -11.05 -12.77
C PHE A 349 -28.86 -11.05 -14.27
N SER A 350 -28.34 -9.93 -14.79
CA SER A 350 -27.84 -9.85 -16.16
C SER A 350 -26.63 -10.75 -16.34
N LYS A 351 -26.43 -11.28 -17.56
CA LYS A 351 -25.24 -12.08 -17.90
C LYS A 351 -23.97 -11.26 -17.63
N ALA A 352 -23.01 -11.87 -16.94
CA ALA A 352 -21.75 -11.22 -16.59
C ALA A 352 -20.60 -12.23 -16.52
N ARG A 353 -19.36 -11.73 -16.61
CA ARG A 353 -18.11 -12.47 -16.50
C ARG A 353 -17.10 -11.68 -15.67
N ILE A 354 -16.01 -12.31 -15.23
CA ILE A 354 -14.92 -11.59 -14.54
C ILE A 354 -13.79 -11.31 -15.53
N VAL A 355 -13.40 -10.04 -15.60
CA VAL A 355 -12.32 -9.54 -16.45
C VAL A 355 -11.24 -8.89 -15.61
N ALA A 356 -10.01 -8.83 -16.11
CA ALA A 356 -8.90 -8.17 -15.45
C ALA A 356 -8.04 -7.35 -16.41
N ARG A 357 -7.31 -6.38 -15.85
CA ARG A 357 -6.31 -5.54 -16.52
C ARG A 357 -5.10 -5.43 -15.60
N PRO A 358 -3.88 -5.63 -16.12
CA PRO A 358 -2.65 -5.46 -15.35
C PRO A 358 -2.18 -3.99 -15.37
N SER A 359 -1.33 -3.60 -14.41
CA SER A 359 -0.61 -2.33 -14.39
C SER A 359 0.79 -2.53 -13.82
N THR A 360 1.81 -2.00 -14.49
CA THR A 360 3.22 -2.11 -14.07
C THR A 360 3.78 -0.79 -13.54
N ASP A 361 2.94 0.23 -13.36
CA ASP A 361 3.34 1.60 -13.00
C ASP A 361 2.54 2.15 -11.80
N GLY A 362 2.09 1.26 -10.91
CA GLY A 362 1.33 1.62 -9.71
C GLY A 362 -0.11 2.06 -9.99
N GLY A 363 -0.67 1.67 -11.14
CA GLY A 363 -2.05 1.97 -11.54
C GLY A 363 -2.23 3.26 -12.33
N GLN A 364 -1.14 3.87 -12.81
CA GLN A 364 -1.20 5.06 -13.65
C GLN A 364 -1.70 4.74 -15.06
N THR A 365 -1.27 3.60 -15.61
CA THR A 365 -1.77 3.04 -16.86
C THR A 365 -2.18 1.59 -16.66
N TRP A 366 -3.10 1.13 -17.51
CA TRP A 366 -3.70 -0.21 -17.42
C TRP A 366 -3.62 -0.90 -18.77
N GLY A 367 -3.09 -2.12 -18.77
CA GLY A 367 -2.88 -2.93 -19.96
C GLY A 367 -4.17 -3.51 -20.55
N ALA A 368 -3.99 -4.45 -21.47
CA ALA A 368 -5.08 -5.08 -22.18
C ALA A 368 -6.04 -5.84 -21.26
N ARG A 369 -7.33 -5.78 -21.58
CA ARG A 369 -8.39 -6.56 -20.92
C ARG A 369 -8.22 -8.04 -21.24
N ARG A 370 -8.25 -8.90 -20.21
CA ARG A 370 -8.38 -10.36 -20.34
C ARG A 370 -9.54 -10.90 -19.49
N VAL A 371 -10.07 -12.07 -19.86
CA VAL A 371 -11.12 -12.74 -19.08
C VAL A 371 -10.45 -13.69 -18.09
N LEU A 372 -10.82 -13.61 -16.81
CA LEU A 372 -10.38 -14.55 -15.77
C LEU A 372 -11.37 -15.70 -15.57
N GLN A 373 -12.66 -15.38 -15.60
CA GLN A 373 -13.74 -16.35 -15.41
C GLN A 373 -14.89 -16.02 -16.35
N GLU A 374 -15.14 -16.91 -17.32
CA GLU A 374 -16.32 -16.85 -18.15
C GLU A 374 -17.59 -17.19 -17.37
N ASN A 375 -18.73 -16.82 -17.91
CA ASN A 375 -20.01 -17.12 -17.28
C ASN A 375 -20.31 -18.63 -17.32
N THR A 376 -20.29 -19.26 -16.16
CA THR A 376 -20.63 -20.67 -15.97
C THR A 376 -21.96 -20.88 -15.25
N GLY A 377 -22.64 -19.79 -14.85
CA GLY A 377 -23.94 -19.84 -14.18
C GLY A 377 -25.12 -19.58 -15.14
N ASP A 378 -26.31 -20.02 -14.74
CA ASP A 378 -27.52 -19.79 -15.53
C ASP A 378 -27.85 -18.28 -15.63
N LYS A 379 -27.40 -17.47 -14.66
CA LYS A 379 -27.44 -16.00 -14.71
C LYS A 379 -26.06 -15.44 -14.97
N ASN A 380 -25.16 -15.48 -14.00
CA ASN A 380 -23.85 -14.84 -14.13
C ASN A 380 -22.79 -15.43 -13.22
N VAL A 381 -21.56 -14.96 -13.43
CA VAL A 381 -20.49 -14.99 -12.43
C VAL A 381 -20.13 -13.55 -12.07
N MET A 382 -19.91 -13.27 -10.78
CA MET A 382 -19.70 -11.90 -10.30
C MET A 382 -18.97 -11.85 -8.95
N SER A 383 -18.68 -10.63 -8.48
CA SER A 383 -18.15 -10.33 -7.14
C SER A 383 -16.84 -11.04 -6.85
N VAL A 384 -15.75 -10.45 -7.35
CA VAL A 384 -14.43 -11.08 -7.32
C VAL A 384 -13.64 -10.74 -6.05
N THR A 385 -12.88 -11.70 -5.52
CA THR A 385 -11.75 -11.46 -4.62
C THR A 385 -10.50 -12.15 -5.17
N LEU A 386 -9.38 -11.42 -5.27
CA LEU A 386 -8.05 -11.97 -5.52
C LEU A 386 -7.24 -11.93 -4.23
N ARG A 387 -6.71 -13.07 -3.79
CA ARG A 387 -6.00 -13.16 -2.50
C ARG A 387 -4.98 -14.30 -2.49
N TYR A 388 -3.75 -14.03 -2.04
CA TYR A 388 -2.80 -15.11 -1.74
C TYR A 388 -3.29 -15.93 -0.55
N LEU A 389 -3.23 -17.25 -0.68
CA LEU A 389 -3.88 -18.20 0.22
C LEU A 389 -3.04 -18.57 1.46
N ALA A 390 -1.85 -17.99 1.60
CA ALA A 390 -0.99 -18.14 2.77
C ALA A 390 -0.16 -16.86 3.01
N ALA A 391 0.33 -16.70 4.23
CA ALA A 391 1.22 -15.63 4.64
C ALA A 391 2.34 -16.18 5.55
N PRO A 392 3.57 -15.62 5.51
CA PRO A 392 4.01 -14.58 4.58
C PRO A 392 4.01 -15.09 3.13
N LEU A 393 4.03 -14.17 2.15
CA LEU A 393 4.11 -14.51 0.73
C LEU A 393 5.45 -15.22 0.45
N LYS A 394 5.39 -16.46 -0.06
CA LYS A 394 6.54 -17.28 -0.47
C LYS A 394 6.43 -17.62 -1.96
N PRO A 395 7.53 -18.04 -2.63
CA PRO A 395 7.52 -18.35 -4.06
C PRO A 395 6.43 -19.37 -4.47
N GLU A 396 6.09 -20.29 -3.59
CA GLU A 396 5.10 -21.35 -3.78
C GLU A 396 3.66 -20.97 -3.38
N THR A 397 3.44 -19.83 -2.72
CA THR A 397 2.12 -19.43 -2.22
C THR A 397 1.09 -19.28 -3.35
N PRO A 398 -0.01 -20.03 -3.37
CA PRO A 398 -0.97 -19.90 -4.46
C PRO A 398 -1.78 -18.59 -4.37
N LEU A 399 -2.18 -18.08 -5.53
CA LEU A 399 -3.15 -16.99 -5.66
C LEU A 399 -4.56 -17.59 -5.85
N GLY A 400 -5.52 -17.18 -5.02
CA GLY A 400 -6.92 -17.55 -5.15
C GLY A 400 -7.75 -16.52 -5.91
N LEU A 401 -8.64 -17.00 -6.78
CA LEU A 401 -9.73 -16.27 -7.40
C LEU A 401 -11.06 -16.76 -6.81
N PHE A 402 -11.66 -15.97 -5.94
CA PHE A 402 -13.00 -16.21 -5.43
C PHE A 402 -14.04 -15.48 -6.26
N PHE A 403 -15.15 -16.14 -6.56
CA PHE A 403 -16.25 -15.56 -7.31
C PHE A 403 -17.57 -16.22 -6.98
N LEU A 404 -18.65 -15.49 -7.23
CA LEU A 404 -19.99 -16.02 -7.16
C LEU A 404 -20.41 -16.65 -8.48
N LYS A 405 -21.10 -17.78 -8.44
CA LYS A 405 -21.84 -18.37 -9.57
C LYS A 405 -23.34 -18.31 -9.25
N LYS A 406 -24.07 -17.54 -10.05
CA LYS A 406 -25.51 -17.29 -9.87
C LYS A 406 -26.33 -18.08 -10.87
N ASN A 407 -27.24 -18.91 -10.39
CA ASN A 407 -28.15 -19.67 -11.24
C ASN A 407 -29.61 -19.19 -11.11
N SER A 408 -30.04 -18.80 -9.90
CA SER A 408 -31.42 -18.35 -9.67
C SER A 408 -31.53 -17.38 -8.47
N PHE A 409 -32.77 -17.12 -8.02
CA PHE A 409 -33.03 -16.32 -6.80
C PHE A 409 -32.75 -17.09 -5.50
N SER A 410 -32.58 -18.42 -5.58
CA SER A 410 -32.36 -19.32 -4.44
C SER A 410 -31.16 -20.25 -4.66
N ASP A 411 -30.30 -19.90 -5.62
CA ASP A 411 -29.11 -20.67 -6.01
C ASP A 411 -28.02 -19.67 -6.44
N LEU A 412 -27.15 -19.37 -5.48
CA LEU A 412 -25.96 -18.54 -5.62
C LEU A 412 -24.90 -19.07 -4.66
N ASP A 413 -23.80 -19.53 -5.24
CA ASP A 413 -22.70 -20.12 -4.48
C ASP A 413 -21.37 -19.39 -4.71
N VAL A 414 -20.49 -19.50 -3.72
CA VAL A 414 -19.11 -19.05 -3.81
C VAL A 414 -18.23 -20.20 -4.30
N TYR A 415 -17.35 -19.89 -5.25
CA TYR A 415 -16.32 -20.79 -5.77
C TYR A 415 -14.94 -20.16 -5.63
N LEU A 416 -13.93 -21.02 -5.42
CA LEU A 416 -12.51 -20.69 -5.49
C LEU A 416 -11.88 -21.36 -6.70
N ARG A 417 -11.02 -20.66 -7.43
CA ARG A 417 -10.01 -21.27 -8.32
C ARG A 417 -8.62 -20.87 -7.88
N ILE A 418 -7.67 -21.79 -8.00
CA ILE A 418 -6.31 -21.61 -7.51
C ILE A 418 -5.34 -21.46 -8.68
N SER A 419 -4.43 -20.50 -8.56
CA SER A 419 -3.36 -20.20 -9.50
C SER A 419 -1.99 -20.42 -8.84
N SER A 420 -1.08 -21.10 -9.54
CA SER A 420 0.34 -21.24 -9.16
C SER A 420 1.27 -20.31 -9.94
N ASP A 421 0.74 -19.48 -10.85
CA ASP A 421 1.50 -18.64 -11.79
C ASP A 421 1.01 -17.18 -11.79
N ASP A 422 0.71 -16.62 -10.61
CA ASP A 422 0.29 -15.22 -10.42
C ASP A 422 -0.95 -14.78 -11.23
N GLY A 423 -1.85 -15.73 -11.48
CA GLY A 423 -3.15 -15.50 -12.08
C GLY A 423 -3.11 -15.56 -13.60
N GLU A 424 -2.02 -16.04 -14.20
CA GLU A 424 -1.98 -16.34 -15.63
C GLU A 424 -2.93 -17.48 -15.97
N THR A 425 -2.91 -18.56 -15.19
CA THR A 425 -3.85 -19.68 -15.29
C THR A 425 -4.49 -20.02 -13.96
N PHE A 426 -5.69 -20.61 -14.02
CA PHE A 426 -6.45 -21.01 -12.83
C PHE A 426 -6.93 -22.45 -13.00
N GLY A 427 -6.78 -23.26 -11.96
CA GLY A 427 -7.26 -24.64 -11.91
C GLY A 427 -8.79 -24.77 -11.90
N GLU A 428 -9.28 -25.99 -11.66
CA GLU A 428 -10.71 -26.29 -11.56
C GLU A 428 -11.37 -25.56 -10.37
N PRO A 429 -12.67 -25.25 -10.48
CA PRO A 429 -13.40 -24.57 -9.40
C PRO A 429 -13.67 -25.51 -8.22
N ILE A 430 -13.40 -25.01 -7.01
CA ILE A 430 -13.69 -25.62 -5.71
C ILE A 430 -14.92 -24.91 -5.13
N LEU A 431 -15.96 -25.67 -4.77
CA LEU A 431 -17.15 -25.12 -4.11
C LEU A 431 -16.81 -24.72 -2.67
N VAL A 432 -17.19 -23.50 -2.28
CA VAL A 432 -16.99 -22.98 -0.93
C VAL A 432 -18.27 -23.08 -0.09
N THR A 433 -19.42 -22.72 -0.66
CA THR A 433 -20.72 -22.74 0.03
C THR A 433 -21.52 -23.97 -0.40
N ASP A 434 -21.60 -24.99 0.45
CA ASP A 434 -22.26 -26.27 0.13
C ASP A 434 -23.70 -26.38 0.65
N ALA A 435 -24.17 -25.39 1.41
CA ALA A 435 -25.56 -25.27 1.83
C ALA A 435 -26.47 -24.79 0.69
N PRO A 436 -27.76 -25.20 0.66
CA PRO A 436 -28.70 -24.68 -0.32
C PRO A 436 -29.11 -23.24 0.01
N GLY A 437 -29.14 -22.37 -0.99
CA GLY A 437 -29.69 -21.01 -0.87
C GLY A 437 -28.98 -19.99 -1.74
N TYR A 438 -29.04 -18.74 -1.30
CA TYR A 438 -28.44 -17.60 -1.97
C TYR A 438 -27.38 -16.98 -1.07
N HIS A 439 -26.11 -17.28 -1.35
CA HIS A 439 -24.95 -16.94 -0.52
C HIS A 439 -24.12 -15.82 -1.17
N VAL A 440 -24.22 -14.61 -0.62
CA VAL A 440 -23.53 -13.42 -1.16
C VAL A 440 -22.18 -13.25 -0.49
N LEU A 441 -21.10 -13.46 -1.25
CA LEU A 441 -19.77 -12.93 -0.97
C LEU A 441 -19.64 -11.56 -1.65
N ASN A 442 -19.41 -10.53 -0.86
CA ASN A 442 -19.10 -9.20 -1.39
C ASN A 442 -17.66 -9.17 -1.96
N ASN A 443 -17.37 -8.26 -2.90
CA ASN A 443 -16.07 -8.21 -3.57
C ASN A 443 -14.94 -7.93 -2.57
N ASP A 444 -13.74 -8.45 -2.83
CA ASP A 444 -12.55 -8.20 -2.02
C ASP A 444 -12.74 -8.49 -0.51
N ARG A 445 -13.48 -9.53 -0.10
CA ARG A 445 -13.82 -9.78 1.33
C ARG A 445 -13.17 -11.00 1.97
N VAL A 446 -12.42 -11.80 1.22
CA VAL A 446 -11.74 -12.96 1.80
C VAL A 446 -10.53 -12.51 2.63
N THR A 447 -10.51 -12.91 3.90
CA THR A 447 -9.47 -12.53 4.87
C THR A 447 -8.65 -13.74 5.25
N LEU A 448 -7.33 -13.59 5.28
CA LEU A 448 -6.40 -14.57 5.85
C LEU A 448 -6.02 -14.08 7.25
N LEU A 449 -6.27 -14.90 8.28
CA LEU A 449 -5.89 -14.63 9.67
C LEU A 449 -4.41 -14.93 9.90
N SER A 450 -3.86 -14.39 10.98
CA SER A 450 -2.49 -14.66 11.44
C SER A 450 -2.24 -16.14 11.75
N SER A 451 -3.29 -16.91 12.06
CA SER A 451 -3.24 -18.36 12.24
C SER A 451 -3.04 -19.15 10.95
N GLY A 452 -3.20 -18.52 9.78
CA GLY A 452 -3.22 -19.17 8.48
C GLY A 452 -4.62 -19.59 8.01
N ARG A 453 -5.66 -19.43 8.85
CA ARG A 453 -7.06 -19.68 8.49
C ARG A 453 -7.56 -18.65 7.49
N LEU A 454 -8.21 -19.11 6.42
CA LEU A 454 -8.98 -18.29 5.49
C LEU A 454 -10.42 -18.14 5.98
N LEU A 455 -10.97 -16.93 5.92
CA LEU A 455 -12.37 -16.63 6.17
C LEU A 455 -13.04 -16.05 4.92
N VAL A 456 -14.16 -16.64 4.55
CA VAL A 456 -15.06 -16.20 3.48
C VAL A 456 -16.37 -15.76 4.14
N PRO A 457 -16.55 -14.46 4.42
CA PRO A 457 -17.78 -13.96 5.00
C PRO A 457 -18.90 -13.93 3.95
N VAL A 458 -20.05 -14.51 4.27
CA VAL A 458 -21.20 -14.64 3.35
C VAL A 458 -22.50 -14.20 4.01
N ALA A 459 -23.30 -13.39 3.30
CA ALA A 459 -24.68 -13.10 3.67
C ALA A 459 -25.62 -14.10 2.96
N SER A 460 -26.36 -14.88 3.73
CA SER A 460 -27.15 -15.99 3.23
C SER A 460 -28.65 -15.77 3.40
N THR A 461 -29.43 -16.12 2.39
CA THR A 461 -30.90 -16.17 2.46
C THR A 461 -31.42 -17.35 1.64
N PRO A 462 -32.53 -18.01 2.01
CA PRO A 462 -33.05 -19.12 1.23
C PRO A 462 -33.49 -18.72 -0.20
N ASP A 463 -34.06 -17.53 -0.36
CA ASP A 463 -34.49 -16.97 -1.64
C ASP A 463 -34.50 -15.44 -1.56
N VAL A 464 -33.67 -14.78 -2.38
CA VAL A 464 -33.50 -13.32 -2.35
C VAL A 464 -34.72 -12.55 -2.86
N HIS A 465 -35.61 -13.21 -3.60
CA HIS A 465 -36.84 -12.59 -4.10
C HIS A 465 -38.01 -12.76 -3.12
N LYS A 466 -38.17 -13.95 -2.55
CA LYS A 466 -39.31 -14.28 -1.67
C LYS A 466 -39.07 -13.95 -0.20
N VAL A 467 -37.85 -14.20 0.29
CA VAL A 467 -37.50 -14.02 1.71
C VAL A 467 -36.78 -12.69 1.90
N ASN A 468 -35.70 -12.47 1.13
CA ASN A 468 -34.95 -11.21 1.11
C ASN A 468 -34.49 -10.70 2.49
N HIS A 469 -34.21 -11.63 3.39
CA HIS A 469 -33.68 -11.39 4.74
C HIS A 469 -32.43 -12.24 4.92
N PHE A 470 -31.32 -11.61 5.30
CA PHE A 470 -29.98 -12.18 5.26
C PHE A 470 -29.40 -12.43 6.64
N ILE A 471 -28.80 -13.59 6.83
CA ILE A 471 -28.00 -13.93 8.00
C ILE A 471 -26.54 -14.05 7.54
N SER A 472 -25.63 -13.35 8.20
CA SER A 472 -24.20 -13.34 7.84
C SER A 472 -23.42 -14.34 8.67
N SER A 473 -22.61 -15.19 8.05
CA SER A 473 -21.70 -16.14 8.72
C SER A 473 -20.41 -16.25 7.91
N CYS A 474 -19.42 -17.01 8.40
CA CYS A 474 -18.22 -17.31 7.63
C CYS A 474 -18.18 -18.78 7.22
N TYR A 475 -17.65 -19.01 6.03
CA TYR A 475 -16.99 -20.27 5.71
C TYR A 475 -15.51 -20.12 5.98
N TYR A 476 -14.85 -21.18 6.42
CA TYR A 476 -13.42 -21.14 6.72
C TYR A 476 -12.66 -22.35 6.17
N SER A 477 -11.36 -22.15 5.97
CA SER A 477 -10.43 -23.18 5.49
C SER A 477 -9.10 -23.04 6.21
N ASP A 478 -8.59 -24.17 6.71
CA ASP A 478 -7.29 -24.28 7.40
C ASP A 478 -6.22 -24.97 6.53
N ASP A 479 -6.54 -25.25 5.25
CA ASP A 479 -5.69 -25.99 4.30
C ASP A 479 -5.49 -25.25 2.98
N GLN A 480 -5.41 -23.91 3.04
CA GLN A 480 -5.21 -23.01 1.89
C GLN A 480 -6.32 -23.09 0.84
N GLY A 481 -7.57 -23.32 1.27
CA GLY A 481 -8.76 -23.29 0.43
C GLY A 481 -9.09 -24.62 -0.26
N GLN A 482 -8.45 -25.71 0.15
CA GLN A 482 -8.68 -27.05 -0.42
C GLN A 482 -9.97 -27.67 0.10
N THR A 483 -10.29 -27.46 1.38
CA THR A 483 -11.56 -27.84 2.01
C THR A 483 -12.17 -26.67 2.78
N TRP A 484 -13.50 -26.69 2.93
CA TRP A 484 -14.28 -25.60 3.51
C TRP A 484 -15.25 -26.13 4.58
N HIS A 485 -15.39 -25.34 5.64
CA HIS A 485 -16.32 -25.60 6.75
C HIS A 485 -17.24 -24.40 6.94
N HIS A 486 -18.53 -24.65 7.16
CA HIS A 486 -19.50 -23.60 7.49
C HIS A 486 -19.49 -23.32 9.00
N GLY A 487 -19.28 -22.06 9.39
CA GLY A 487 -19.37 -21.63 10.79
C GLY A 487 -20.77 -21.83 11.38
N ALA A 488 -20.84 -22.26 12.63
CA ALA A 488 -22.08 -22.63 13.30
C ALA A 488 -22.95 -21.44 13.72
N GLY A 489 -22.36 -20.24 13.88
CA GLY A 489 -23.05 -19.04 14.37
C GLY A 489 -23.12 -17.93 13.34
N GLY A 490 -24.32 -17.36 13.15
CA GLY A 490 -24.56 -16.26 12.22
C GLY A 490 -25.01 -14.98 12.92
N VAL A 491 -24.70 -13.85 12.29
CA VAL A 491 -25.15 -12.51 12.66
C VAL A 491 -26.47 -12.22 11.96
N ASP A 492 -27.49 -11.87 12.74
CA ASP A 492 -28.81 -11.45 12.25
C ASP A 492 -29.19 -10.07 12.81
N GLN A 493 -29.94 -9.28 12.05
CA GLN A 493 -30.40 -7.95 12.44
C GLN A 493 -31.83 -7.70 11.97
N PRO A 494 -32.54 -6.70 12.54
CA PRO A 494 -33.87 -6.33 12.07
C PRO A 494 -33.93 -5.94 10.57
N LYS A 495 -35.15 -5.92 10.03
CA LYS A 495 -35.47 -5.58 8.63
C LYS A 495 -34.95 -6.63 7.64
N ARG A 496 -34.02 -6.29 6.74
CA ARG A 496 -33.42 -7.22 5.76
C ARG A 496 -32.27 -8.06 6.32
N GLY A 497 -31.99 -7.99 7.62
CA GLY A 497 -30.91 -8.77 8.21
C GLY A 497 -29.54 -8.14 8.05
N ALA A 498 -28.51 -8.97 8.24
CA ALA A 498 -27.10 -8.63 8.08
C ALA A 498 -26.65 -8.95 6.65
N MET A 499 -26.33 -7.91 5.87
CA MET A 499 -25.98 -8.03 4.46
C MET A 499 -24.48 -7.77 4.24
N GLU A 500 -23.93 -8.36 3.16
CA GLU A 500 -22.59 -8.06 2.61
C GLU A 500 -21.49 -7.90 3.68
N PRO A 501 -21.24 -8.94 4.49
CA PRO A 501 -20.31 -8.88 5.60
C PRO A 501 -18.85 -8.74 5.15
N GLU A 502 -18.05 -8.21 6.06
CA GLU A 502 -16.59 -8.20 5.98
C GLU A 502 -16.01 -8.53 7.35
N VAL A 503 -14.85 -9.19 7.38
CA VAL A 503 -14.18 -9.58 8.62
C VAL A 503 -12.73 -9.12 8.66
N ILE A 504 -12.26 -8.75 9.84
CA ILE A 504 -10.87 -8.40 10.12
C ILE A 504 -10.42 -8.97 11.46
N GLU A 505 -9.16 -9.40 11.53
CA GLU A 505 -8.52 -9.80 12.78
C GLU A 505 -8.06 -8.55 13.57
N LEU A 506 -8.40 -8.51 14.86
CA LEU A 506 -8.00 -7.48 15.80
C LEU A 506 -6.66 -7.82 16.46
N THR A 507 -6.02 -6.83 17.08
CA THR A 507 -4.72 -7.01 17.75
C THR A 507 -4.80 -7.92 18.98
N ASP A 508 -5.99 -8.11 19.54
CA ASP A 508 -6.26 -9.04 20.63
C ASP A 508 -6.62 -10.47 20.16
N GLY A 509 -6.57 -10.73 18.85
CA GLY A 509 -6.84 -12.03 18.23
C GLY A 509 -8.33 -12.31 17.93
N ARG A 510 -9.25 -11.44 18.37
CA ARG A 510 -10.66 -11.57 17.99
C ARG A 510 -10.86 -11.23 16.52
N VAL A 511 -11.91 -11.79 15.92
CA VAL A 511 -12.35 -11.41 14.57
C VAL A 511 -13.55 -10.49 14.68
N MET A 512 -13.46 -9.30 14.11
CA MET A 512 -14.57 -8.36 14.01
C MET A 512 -15.24 -8.51 12.65
N MET A 513 -16.55 -8.80 12.64
CA MET A 513 -17.40 -8.70 11.46
C MET A 513 -18.08 -7.34 11.41
N ILE A 514 -18.05 -6.66 10.27
CA ILE A 514 -18.90 -5.52 9.98
C ILE A 514 -19.93 -5.90 8.91
N VAL A 515 -21.15 -5.38 9.05
CA VAL A 515 -22.28 -5.74 8.16
C VAL A 515 -23.04 -4.50 7.69
N ARG A 516 -23.42 -4.54 6.41
CA ARG A 516 -24.37 -3.60 5.82
C ARG A 516 -25.76 -3.88 6.39
N ASN A 517 -26.49 -2.84 6.76
CA ASN A 517 -27.87 -2.95 7.27
C ASN A 517 -28.73 -1.73 6.88
N GLN A 518 -29.95 -1.66 7.43
CA GLN A 518 -30.91 -0.57 7.22
C GLN A 518 -31.16 0.28 8.48
N LEU A 519 -30.24 0.24 9.44
CA LEU A 519 -30.42 0.82 10.78
C LEU A 519 -29.78 2.22 10.92
N GLY A 520 -29.09 2.70 9.88
CA GLY A 520 -28.46 4.02 9.84
C GLY A 520 -27.04 4.07 10.42
N THR A 521 -26.42 2.89 10.54
CA THR A 521 -25.08 2.66 11.05
C THR A 521 -24.53 1.39 10.41
N ILE A 522 -23.25 1.10 10.60
CA ILE A 522 -22.66 -0.18 10.23
C ILE A 522 -22.89 -1.14 11.40
N GLY A 523 -23.42 -2.34 11.12
CA GLY A 523 -23.54 -3.37 12.14
C GLY A 523 -22.19 -4.01 12.43
N MET A 524 -21.99 -4.51 13.65
CA MET A 524 -20.74 -5.11 14.08
C MET A 524 -20.98 -6.28 15.02
N ALA A 525 -20.20 -7.35 14.89
CA ALA A 525 -20.17 -8.46 15.84
C ALA A 525 -18.72 -8.97 16.00
N TYR A 526 -18.44 -9.65 17.11
CA TYR A 526 -17.12 -10.24 17.38
C TYR A 526 -17.20 -11.75 17.43
N SER A 527 -16.10 -12.39 17.04
CA SER A 527 -15.83 -13.82 17.17
C SER A 527 -14.54 -14.00 17.98
N ASP A 528 -14.59 -14.91 18.94
CA ASP A 528 -13.44 -15.32 19.77
C ASP A 528 -12.83 -16.66 19.31
N ASP A 529 -13.41 -17.29 18.30
CA ASP A 529 -13.07 -18.64 17.82
C ASP A 529 -12.58 -18.64 16.36
N GLY A 530 -12.02 -17.52 15.91
CA GLY A 530 -11.45 -17.41 14.57
C GLY A 530 -12.49 -17.46 13.45
N GLY A 531 -13.69 -16.91 13.70
CA GLY A 531 -14.76 -16.72 12.71
C GLY A 531 -15.80 -17.84 12.64
N GLU A 532 -15.80 -18.81 13.56
CA GLU A 532 -16.76 -19.92 13.53
C GLU A 532 -18.13 -19.53 14.11
N THR A 533 -18.14 -18.71 15.15
CA THR A 533 -19.34 -18.14 15.74
C THR A 533 -19.17 -16.64 16.00
N PHE A 534 -20.27 -15.90 15.98
CA PHE A 534 -20.30 -14.47 16.26
C PHE A 534 -21.29 -14.17 17.39
N GLY A 535 -20.90 -13.27 18.30
CA GLY A 535 -21.77 -12.77 19.35
C GLY A 535 -22.88 -11.85 18.82
N GLU A 536 -23.70 -11.36 19.74
CA GLU A 536 -24.81 -10.45 19.44
C GLU A 536 -24.34 -9.18 18.72
N PRO A 537 -24.96 -8.80 17.59
CA PRO A 537 -24.55 -7.63 16.86
C PRO A 537 -24.91 -6.33 17.55
N THR A 538 -23.99 -5.36 17.47
CA THR A 538 -24.17 -3.98 17.89
C THR A 538 -23.93 -3.03 16.72
N SER A 539 -23.98 -1.72 16.99
CA SER A 539 -23.60 -0.69 16.00
C SER A 539 -22.11 -0.37 16.09
N LEU A 540 -21.49 -0.04 14.97
CA LEU A 540 -20.16 0.55 14.94
C LEU A 540 -20.22 1.97 15.51
N ASN A 541 -19.48 2.20 16.58
CA ASN A 541 -19.61 3.41 17.39
C ASN A 541 -19.31 4.69 16.59
N GLY A 542 -20.20 5.69 16.66
CA GLY A 542 -20.00 7.00 16.05
C GLY A 542 -20.11 7.03 14.51
N ILE A 543 -20.39 5.91 13.85
CA ILE A 543 -20.46 5.83 12.39
C ILE A 543 -21.90 5.79 11.90
N GLN A 544 -22.26 6.81 11.11
CA GLN A 544 -23.49 6.83 10.31
C GLN A 544 -23.23 6.24 8.93
N SER A 545 -24.19 5.44 8.45
CA SER A 545 -24.07 4.79 7.14
C SER A 545 -25.45 4.51 6.52
N PRO A 546 -25.59 4.62 5.18
CA PRO A 546 -26.78 4.17 4.49
C PRO A 546 -26.75 2.65 4.31
N GLU A 547 -27.73 2.09 3.59
CA GLU A 547 -27.71 0.67 3.21
C GLU A 547 -26.68 0.42 2.08
N ALA A 548 -25.38 0.52 2.41
CA ALA A 548 -24.24 0.33 1.53
C ALA A 548 -23.11 -0.48 2.19
N PRO A 549 -22.32 -1.23 1.42
CA PRO A 549 -21.17 -1.96 1.96
C PRO A 549 -20.08 -0.99 2.41
N ALA A 550 -19.37 -1.37 3.47
CA ALA A 550 -18.19 -0.67 3.98
C ALA A 550 -16.95 -1.55 3.81
N THR A 551 -15.76 -0.95 3.85
CA THR A 551 -14.47 -1.66 3.73
C THR A 551 -13.58 -1.37 4.92
N LEU A 552 -12.91 -2.38 5.45
CA LEU A 552 -12.04 -2.27 6.61
C LEU A 552 -10.71 -2.99 6.37
N ARG A 553 -9.60 -2.28 6.52
CA ARG A 553 -8.25 -2.84 6.38
C ARG A 553 -7.32 -2.32 7.45
N ARG A 554 -6.35 -3.14 7.85
CA ARG A 554 -5.24 -2.69 8.69
C ARG A 554 -4.18 -2.02 7.83
N ILE A 555 -3.77 -0.81 8.18
CA ILE A 555 -2.66 -0.10 7.54
C ILE A 555 -1.35 -0.77 8.00
N PRO A 556 -0.56 -1.41 7.12
CA PRO A 556 0.62 -2.15 7.55
C PRO A 556 1.68 -1.27 8.22
N ALA A 557 1.82 0.00 7.83
CA ALA A 557 2.85 0.86 8.40
C ALA A 557 2.59 1.25 9.87
N THR A 558 1.33 1.39 10.27
CA THR A 558 0.94 1.90 11.60
C THR A 558 0.30 0.82 12.48
N GLY A 559 -0.34 -0.18 11.88
CA GLY A 559 -1.17 -1.15 12.59
C GLY A 559 -2.58 -0.65 12.84
N ASP A 560 -2.94 0.57 12.43
CA ASP A 560 -4.27 1.14 12.61
C ASP A 560 -5.29 0.54 11.63
N LEU A 561 -6.59 0.69 11.94
CA LEU A 561 -7.67 0.33 11.04
C LEU A 561 -8.08 1.52 10.16
N LEU A 562 -8.24 1.29 8.86
CA LEU A 562 -8.82 2.22 7.90
C LEU A 562 -10.22 1.73 7.48
N LEU A 563 -11.23 2.52 7.81
CA LEU A 563 -12.60 2.33 7.32
C LEU A 563 -12.82 3.19 6.08
N VAL A 564 -13.40 2.60 5.03
CA VAL A 564 -13.91 3.31 3.86
C VAL A 564 -15.40 3.03 3.72
N TRP A 565 -16.23 4.07 3.75
CA TRP A 565 -17.69 3.92 3.74
C TRP A 565 -18.40 5.14 3.15
N ASN A 566 -19.70 5.02 2.92
CA ASN A 566 -20.53 6.17 2.56
C ASN A 566 -20.97 6.91 3.83
N ASN A 567 -20.42 8.11 4.06
CA ASN A 567 -20.67 8.90 5.27
C ASN A 567 -21.92 9.76 5.13
N ASN A 568 -23.08 9.11 5.13
CA ASN A 568 -24.38 9.76 5.18
C ASN A 568 -25.42 8.83 5.80
N TYR A 569 -26.58 9.38 6.17
CA TYR A 569 -27.77 8.57 6.41
C TYR A 569 -29.02 9.44 6.23
N ALA A 570 -29.99 8.90 5.49
CA ALA A 570 -31.32 9.51 5.35
C ALA A 570 -32.38 8.51 5.84
N LYS A 571 -33.05 8.84 6.95
CA LYS A 571 -34.10 7.99 7.52
C LYS A 571 -35.24 7.80 6.52
N GLY A 572 -35.61 6.55 6.28
CA GLY A 572 -36.67 6.20 5.34
C GLY A 572 -36.23 6.17 3.87
N ALA A 573 -34.95 6.43 3.56
CA ALA A 573 -34.41 6.14 2.24
C ALA A 573 -34.57 4.64 1.92
N GLY A 574 -34.94 4.36 0.67
CA GLY A 574 -35.11 2.99 0.20
C GLY A 574 -33.79 2.27 -0.04
N HIS A 575 -33.91 1.00 -0.43
CA HIS A 575 -32.78 0.24 -0.97
C HIS A 575 -32.15 1.00 -2.15
N GLY A 576 -30.82 1.11 -2.16
CA GLY A 576 -30.11 1.92 -3.15
C GLY A 576 -30.21 3.43 -2.90
N GLY A 577 -30.46 3.86 -1.66
CA GLY A 577 -30.33 5.26 -1.24
C GLY A 577 -28.94 5.86 -1.52
N LEU A 578 -28.78 7.17 -1.32
CA LEU A 578 -27.59 7.92 -1.74
C LEU A 578 -26.28 7.34 -1.18
N ARG A 579 -25.33 6.99 -2.07
CA ARG A 579 -23.99 6.49 -1.72
C ARG A 579 -22.89 7.51 -2.01
N THR A 580 -23.10 8.72 -1.48
CA THR A 580 -22.19 9.88 -1.61
C THR A 580 -22.30 10.75 -0.35
N PRO A 581 -21.20 11.26 0.23
CA PRO A 581 -19.81 11.06 -0.20
C PRO A 581 -19.28 9.65 0.10
N LEU A 582 -18.22 9.24 -0.60
CA LEU A 582 -17.32 8.18 -0.15
C LEU A 582 -16.28 8.82 0.77
N ALA A 583 -16.13 8.29 1.98
CA ALA A 583 -15.23 8.83 2.99
C ALA A 583 -14.35 7.73 3.58
N ALA A 584 -13.30 8.16 4.27
CA ALA A 584 -12.40 7.30 5.02
C ALA A 584 -12.09 7.86 6.41
N ALA A 585 -11.84 7.00 7.38
CA ALA A 585 -11.44 7.37 8.73
C ALA A 585 -10.54 6.29 9.34
N VAL A 586 -9.64 6.74 10.21
CA VAL A 586 -8.69 5.88 10.90
C VAL A 586 -9.15 5.62 12.33
N SER A 587 -9.00 4.37 12.79
CA SER A 587 -9.10 4.00 14.19
C SER A 587 -7.76 3.46 14.67
N ARG A 588 -7.26 4.02 15.78
CA ARG A 588 -6.00 3.63 16.43
C ARG A 588 -6.21 2.62 17.58
N ASP A 589 -7.44 2.20 17.81
CA ASP A 589 -7.85 1.39 18.96
C ASP A 589 -8.77 0.22 18.57
N ASP A 590 -8.53 -0.33 17.37
CA ASP A 590 -9.26 -1.48 16.80
C ASP A 590 -10.77 -1.25 16.67
N GLY A 591 -11.16 -0.06 16.21
CA GLY A 591 -12.53 0.29 15.83
C GLY A 591 -13.40 0.81 16.98
N LYS A 592 -12.86 0.99 18.18
CA LYS A 592 -13.60 1.53 19.34
C LYS A 592 -13.90 3.02 19.17
N THR A 593 -12.94 3.78 18.68
CA THR A 593 -13.08 5.19 18.32
C THR A 593 -12.55 5.46 16.92
N TRP A 594 -13.10 6.48 16.27
CA TRP A 594 -12.78 6.87 14.90
C TRP A 594 -12.34 8.34 14.86
N GLY A 595 -11.25 8.60 14.14
CA GLY A 595 -10.81 9.96 13.83
C GLY A 595 -11.76 10.68 12.86
N PRO A 596 -11.46 11.94 12.51
CA PRO A 596 -12.25 12.70 11.56
C PRO A 596 -12.38 11.99 10.21
N ALA A 597 -13.59 12.01 9.65
CA ALA A 597 -13.84 11.47 8.31
C ALA A 597 -13.26 12.41 7.24
N ARG A 598 -12.47 11.86 6.32
CA ARG A 598 -11.95 12.56 5.14
C ARG A 598 -12.67 12.09 3.89
N THR A 599 -13.05 13.01 3.03
CA THR A 599 -13.81 12.73 1.81
C THR A 599 -12.86 12.26 0.69
N LEU A 600 -13.12 11.07 0.14
CA LEU A 600 -12.43 10.56 -1.05
C LEU A 600 -13.12 11.02 -2.34
N GLU A 601 -14.46 10.98 -2.34
CA GLU A 601 -15.31 11.34 -3.48
C GLU A 601 -16.61 11.98 -3.00
N ALA A 602 -17.02 13.09 -3.63
CA ALA A 602 -18.25 13.80 -3.25
C ALA A 602 -18.98 14.46 -4.42
N ARG A 603 -18.65 14.09 -5.67
CA ARG A 603 -19.27 14.73 -6.83
C ARG A 603 -20.79 14.52 -6.85
N GLU A 604 -21.52 15.61 -6.99
CA GLU A 604 -22.98 15.60 -7.09
C GLU A 604 -23.46 14.77 -8.29
N GLY A 605 -24.52 13.98 -8.09
CA GLY A 605 -25.09 13.11 -9.13
C GLY A 605 -24.31 11.82 -9.40
N GLU A 606 -23.16 11.62 -8.75
CA GLU A 606 -22.41 10.37 -8.75
C GLU A 606 -22.63 9.60 -7.45
N GLN A 607 -22.40 8.28 -7.48
CA GLN A 607 -22.48 7.38 -6.33
C GLN A 607 -21.32 6.38 -6.35
N TYR A 608 -20.86 5.96 -5.17
CA TYR A 608 -19.65 5.16 -5.02
C TYR A 608 -19.84 4.04 -4.00
N ALA A 609 -19.49 2.80 -4.33
CA ALA A 609 -19.45 1.69 -3.37
C ALA A 609 -18.65 0.50 -3.90
N TYR A 610 -18.66 -0.60 -3.13
CA TYR A 610 -17.96 -1.86 -3.42
C TYR A 610 -16.46 -1.66 -3.53
N THR A 611 -15.90 -1.01 -2.51
CA THR A 611 -14.48 -0.71 -2.46
C THR A 611 -13.66 -1.99 -2.21
N SER A 612 -12.65 -2.23 -3.04
CA SER A 612 -11.48 -3.07 -2.75
C SER A 612 -10.35 -2.18 -2.24
N LEU A 613 -9.50 -2.71 -1.36
CA LEU A 613 -8.43 -1.94 -0.74
C LEU A 613 -7.22 -2.83 -0.42
N ILE A 614 -6.07 -2.46 -0.98
CA ILE A 614 -4.75 -2.97 -0.59
C ILE A 614 -3.81 -1.80 -0.27
N PHE A 615 -2.70 -2.09 0.41
CA PHE A 615 -1.62 -1.14 0.63
C PHE A 615 -0.37 -1.59 -0.12
N ALA A 616 0.25 -0.68 -0.86
CA ALA A 616 1.51 -0.91 -1.54
C ALA A 616 2.27 0.42 -1.66
N ASP A 617 3.58 0.37 -1.51
CA ASP A 617 4.50 1.50 -1.73
C ASP A 617 4.09 2.79 -0.98
N GLY A 618 3.61 2.65 0.27
CA GLY A 618 3.17 3.76 1.11
C GLY A 618 1.83 4.37 0.72
N ARG A 619 1.01 3.65 -0.04
CA ARG A 619 -0.26 4.12 -0.59
C ARG A 619 -1.40 3.14 -0.33
N ALA A 620 -2.60 3.67 -0.09
CA ALA A 620 -3.85 2.93 -0.21
C ALA A 620 -4.25 2.89 -1.70
N LEU A 621 -4.39 1.69 -2.24
CA LEU A 621 -4.82 1.45 -3.61
C LEU A 621 -6.26 0.94 -3.57
N LEU A 622 -7.18 1.76 -4.06
CA LEU A 622 -8.62 1.53 -3.99
C LEU A 622 -9.18 1.21 -5.37
N GLY A 623 -10.08 0.24 -5.43
CA GLY A 623 -10.95 -0.01 -6.58
C GLY A 623 -12.39 0.13 -6.14
N TYR A 624 -13.25 0.85 -6.85
CA TYR A 624 -14.67 0.99 -6.48
C TYR A 624 -15.49 1.34 -7.71
N TYR A 625 -16.81 1.16 -7.64
CA TYR A 625 -17.66 1.61 -8.74
C TYR A 625 -17.92 3.12 -8.67
N VAL A 626 -18.13 3.74 -9.83
CA VAL A 626 -18.77 5.06 -9.97
C VAL A 626 -20.06 4.89 -10.77
N ALA A 627 -21.20 5.24 -10.18
CA ALA A 627 -22.49 5.20 -10.85
C ALA A 627 -22.90 6.62 -11.27
N ARG A 628 -23.19 6.82 -12.56
CA ARG A 628 -23.60 8.10 -13.15
C ARG A 628 -24.49 7.87 -14.37
N GLY A 629 -25.62 8.57 -14.44
CA GLY A 629 -26.52 8.51 -15.61
C GLY A 629 -27.04 7.11 -15.95
N GLY A 630 -27.29 6.28 -14.93
CA GLY A 630 -27.77 4.90 -15.09
C GLY A 630 -26.70 3.89 -15.52
N LYS A 631 -25.43 4.31 -15.62
CA LYS A 631 -24.28 3.45 -15.90
C LYS A 631 -23.39 3.31 -14.67
N ILE A 632 -22.67 2.20 -14.60
CA ILE A 632 -21.74 1.90 -13.51
C ILE A 632 -20.38 1.49 -14.10
N MET A 633 -19.32 2.21 -13.73
CA MET A 633 -17.94 1.94 -14.16
C MET A 633 -17.05 1.58 -12.98
N SER A 634 -15.89 0.97 -13.20
CA SER A 634 -14.91 0.72 -12.14
C SER A 634 -13.75 1.72 -12.21
N ARG A 635 -13.52 2.41 -11.09
CA ARG A 635 -12.44 3.38 -10.89
C ARG A 635 -11.37 2.79 -9.99
N PHE A 636 -10.12 3.08 -10.33
CA PHE A 636 -8.96 2.93 -9.47
C PHE A 636 -8.60 4.29 -8.88
N GLN A 637 -8.24 4.34 -7.60
CA GLN A 637 -7.70 5.53 -6.94
C GLN A 637 -6.51 5.16 -6.07
N SER A 638 -5.50 6.01 -6.07
CA SER A 638 -4.28 5.82 -5.31
C SER A 638 -4.06 7.00 -4.37
N VAL A 639 -4.02 6.73 -3.05
CA VAL A 639 -3.98 7.76 -2.00
C VAL A 639 -2.76 7.52 -1.10
N PRO A 640 -1.87 8.51 -0.87
CA PRO A 640 -0.78 8.36 0.10
C PRO A 640 -1.30 8.02 1.50
N VAL A 641 -0.67 7.08 2.20
CA VAL A 641 -1.10 6.68 3.57
C VAL A 641 -1.15 7.87 4.52
N GLN A 642 -0.16 8.77 4.43
CA GLN A 642 -0.09 9.97 5.27
C GLN A 642 -1.31 10.88 5.13
N TRP A 643 -1.99 10.87 3.98
CA TRP A 643 -3.19 11.69 3.75
C TRP A 643 -4.29 11.33 4.76
N PHE A 644 -4.40 10.08 5.22
CA PHE A 644 -5.45 9.71 6.20
C PHE A 644 -5.19 10.27 7.61
N TYR A 645 -4.00 10.82 7.88
CA TYR A 645 -3.58 11.33 9.18
C TYR A 645 -3.39 12.85 9.21
N GLN A 646 -3.60 13.54 8.10
CA GLN A 646 -3.51 14.99 8.02
C GLN A 646 -4.79 15.64 8.53
N ASP A 647 -4.63 16.69 9.34
CA ASP A 647 -5.72 17.51 9.87
C ASP A 647 -6.50 18.27 8.78
#